data_AF-A0AAJ0C0W1-F1
#
_entry.id   AF-A0AAJ0C0W1-F1
#
_cell.length_a   1.000
_cell.length_b   1.000
_cell.length_c   1.000
_cell.angle_alpha   90.00
_cell.angle_beta   90.00
_cell.angle_gamma   90.00
#
_symmetry.space_group_name_H-M   'P 1'
#
loop_
_entity.id
_entity.type
_entity.pdbx_description
1 polymer ?
#
loop_
_entity_poly.entity_id
_entity_poly.type
_entity_poly.pdbx_seq_one_letter_code
_entity_poly.pdbx_strand_id
1 'polypeptide(L)'
;MLFRHLTIALATGLAIEAAATPLYGENGDTLEGRGVPSSHALHERQLPHWATTWQKRDRVPSSAVLPVRIGLKQSNLDQGRNMLLDISTPKSANYGKHMSAEEVIDFFAPPGSSVDTVTEWLTEAGIGAERISQSINKQWIQFEATAAEVEDILFTEYHVFEHRDTGTKNIACDEYHIPSHVREHVDYITPGIRLRVDKGKSAKLRRKREAEALQKRGVAAMNTGLVPIPQAKLPNLPQLNSSVCHQYVTNECIRKHYRVPKGTTAAKGNELGIFESLNDHYSKDDLDVFWANLFPEIPQGTYPIDKLIDGAIGAAETPEEVGAESALDFQVAWPLIWPQNTVLFQTDDQYIEVNQTDPDTPYLGFWNTFFDALDGSYCTYSAHGETGNCEKAECLDPQYPDPNPGGYQGELQCGVYEPTNVISISYGGGEGDLPGYYLRRQCDEIMKLGLQGVTVVISSGDDGVGSYPGDAGLQNGCAGPNGTVFYPGSDATCPFVLAVGSTQLDGPPGTGNFSRTSACRLTEVATTRFPSGGGFSNVFDTPAYQRRAVETYLADTAPGLAFEGYSGDPGTNFSDVGDGVYRIGGRGYPDVAAVGDRFVVRAGGSWGTIGGTSLSAPVWAAFLTLVNEERIAAGKGTVGFINPVLYENPEVFHDITNGSNPNCNSGGFVAAKGWDPVSGLGSPNYPKLLKLLLSLP
;
A
#
# COMPACT_ATOMS: atom_id res chain seq x y z
N MET A 1 -1.64 -4.77 77.29
CA MET A 1 -1.78 -6.14 76.79
C MET A 1 -0.92 -6.29 75.54
N LEU A 2 0.10 -7.12 75.42
CA LEU A 2 1.10 -7.60 76.37
C LEU A 2 2.33 -7.89 75.49
N PHE A 3 3.47 -7.35 75.90
CA PHE A 3 4.75 -7.32 75.19
C PHE A 3 5.70 -8.35 75.84
N ARG A 4 6.67 -8.87 75.06
CA ARG A 4 8.04 -9.35 75.41
C ARG A 4 8.40 -10.84 75.26
N HIS A 5 9.42 -11.02 74.40
CA HIS A 5 10.68 -11.80 74.49
C HIS A 5 10.67 -13.33 74.73
N LEU A 6 11.35 -14.08 73.84
CA LEU A 6 12.63 -14.76 74.12
C LEU A 6 13.30 -15.33 72.83
N THR A 7 14.54 -15.79 72.99
CA THR A 7 15.71 -15.81 72.09
C THR A 7 16.05 -17.15 71.37
N ILE A 8 16.73 -17.02 70.20
CA ILE A 8 17.92 -17.75 69.66
C ILE A 8 17.86 -19.29 69.36
N ALA A 9 18.06 -19.66 68.08
CA ALA A 9 19.19 -20.45 67.50
C ALA A 9 18.83 -21.51 66.42
N LEU A 10 19.56 -21.42 65.28
CA LEU A 10 20.12 -22.47 64.40
C LEU A 10 19.19 -23.50 63.70
N ALA A 11 19.18 -23.49 62.36
CA ALA A 11 19.75 -24.55 61.49
C ALA A 11 19.31 -24.44 60.01
N THR A 12 20.30 -24.17 59.14
CA THR A 12 20.60 -24.78 57.81
C THR A 12 19.52 -25.19 56.79
N GLY A 13 19.74 -24.77 55.53
CA GLY A 13 19.25 -25.42 54.30
C GLY A 13 19.43 -24.51 53.06
N LEU A 14 20.66 -24.37 52.54
CA LEU A 14 21.14 -24.96 51.26
C LEU A 14 20.29 -24.62 50.02
N ALA A 15 20.71 -23.62 49.26
CA ALA A 15 20.38 -23.44 47.84
C ALA A 15 21.63 -23.78 47.01
N ILE A 16 21.47 -24.64 46.00
CA ILE A 16 22.52 -25.08 45.09
C ILE A 16 22.59 -24.08 43.93
N GLU A 17 23.69 -23.34 43.83
CA GLU A 17 24.09 -22.66 42.59
C GLU A 17 24.72 -23.68 41.64
N ALA A 18 24.16 -23.81 40.45
CA ALA A 18 24.78 -24.54 39.36
C ALA A 18 25.87 -23.66 38.73
N ALA A 19 27.12 -23.85 39.15
CA ALA A 19 28.27 -23.24 38.50
C ALA A 19 28.54 -23.92 37.14
N ALA A 20 28.49 -23.14 36.06
CA ALA A 20 28.93 -23.58 34.74
C ALA A 20 30.44 -23.86 34.75
N THR A 21 30.84 -25.05 34.30
CA THR A 21 32.24 -25.45 34.20
C THR A 21 32.79 -24.99 32.84
N PRO A 22 33.96 -24.32 32.76
CA PRO A 22 34.57 -23.99 31.49
C PRO A 22 35.22 -25.25 30.88
N LEU A 23 34.99 -25.47 29.58
CA LEU A 23 35.62 -26.53 28.80
C LEU A 23 37.00 -26.03 28.32
N TYR A 24 38.07 -26.75 28.66
CA TYR A 24 39.45 -26.46 28.27
C TYR A 24 39.79 -27.06 26.90
N GLY A 25 40.51 -26.31 26.05
CA GLY A 25 41.19 -26.83 24.86
C GLY A 25 42.59 -27.36 25.19
N GLU A 26 43.16 -28.22 24.33
CA GLU A 26 44.42 -28.96 24.54
C GLU A 26 45.68 -28.11 24.78
N ASN A 27 45.61 -26.77 24.70
CA ASN A 27 46.74 -25.86 24.98
C ASN A 27 46.49 -24.81 26.08
N GLY A 28 45.38 -24.88 26.83
CA GLY A 28 45.22 -24.07 28.04
C GLY A 28 45.05 -22.55 27.86
N ASP A 29 44.95 -22.03 26.64
CA ASP A 29 44.53 -20.65 26.42
C ASP A 29 43.00 -20.54 26.51
N THR A 30 42.52 -19.67 27.39
CA THR A 30 41.14 -19.19 27.37
C THR A 30 40.94 -18.36 26.10
N LEU A 31 40.01 -18.76 25.22
CA LEU A 31 39.49 -17.89 24.16
C LEU A 31 38.74 -16.72 24.84
N GLU A 32 39.45 -15.66 25.20
CA GLU A 32 38.83 -14.39 25.58
C GLU A 32 38.05 -13.85 24.37
N GLY A 33 36.76 -13.60 24.53
CA GLY A 33 35.98 -12.88 23.53
C GLY A 33 36.58 -11.50 23.26
N ARG A 34 36.53 -11.03 22.02
CA ARG A 34 37.00 -9.68 21.65
C ARG A 34 36.39 -8.62 22.57
N GLY A 35 37.25 -7.86 23.25
CA GLY A 35 36.79 -6.70 24.01
C GLY A 35 36.27 -5.60 23.08
N VAL A 36 35.01 -5.21 23.25
CA VAL A 36 34.41 -4.08 22.52
C VAL A 36 35.10 -2.78 22.95
N PRO A 37 35.67 -1.97 22.03
CA PRO A 37 36.32 -0.72 22.37
C PRO A 37 35.34 0.27 22.98
N SER A 38 35.80 1.15 23.86
CA SER A 38 34.97 2.21 24.45
C SER A 38 34.45 3.22 23.41
N SER A 39 35.04 3.26 22.21
CA SER A 39 34.56 4.06 21.07
C SER A 39 33.34 3.47 20.38
N HIS A 40 33.02 2.19 20.63
CA HIS A 40 31.93 1.48 19.98
C HIS A 40 30.71 1.39 20.90
N ALA A 41 29.53 1.48 20.28
CA ALA A 41 28.25 1.32 20.95
C ALA A 41 27.49 0.15 20.34
N LEU A 42 26.67 -0.52 21.15
CA LEU A 42 25.75 -1.54 20.67
C LEU A 42 24.79 -0.90 19.66
N HIS A 43 24.79 -1.43 18.42
CA HIS A 43 23.86 -1.00 17.38
C HIS A 43 22.60 -1.85 17.41
N GLU A 44 22.75 -3.16 17.26
CA GLU A 44 21.65 -4.13 17.32
C GLU A 44 22.04 -5.38 18.12
N ARG A 45 21.04 -5.98 18.79
CA ARG A 45 21.15 -7.25 19.54
C ARG A 45 19.94 -8.12 19.26
N GLN A 46 20.16 -9.41 19.08
CA GLN A 46 19.09 -10.41 19.02
C GLN A 46 18.24 -10.38 20.29
N LEU A 47 16.92 -10.36 20.11
CA LEU A 47 16.00 -10.46 21.23
C LEU A 47 16.08 -11.85 21.91
N PRO A 48 15.96 -11.95 23.24
CA PRO A 48 16.15 -13.22 23.98
C PRO A 48 15.25 -14.38 23.52
N HIS A 49 14.09 -14.09 22.94
CA HIS A 49 13.15 -15.11 22.50
C HIS A 49 13.70 -15.97 21.34
N TRP A 50 14.62 -15.45 20.53
CA TRP A 50 15.21 -16.20 19.40
C TRP A 50 15.96 -17.47 19.86
N ALA A 51 16.53 -17.48 21.08
CA ALA A 51 17.20 -18.66 21.63
C ALA A 51 16.25 -19.86 21.88
N THR A 52 14.93 -19.61 21.95
CA THR A 52 13.91 -20.65 22.12
C THR A 52 13.61 -21.39 20.83
N THR A 53 13.73 -20.71 19.68
CA THR A 53 13.38 -21.23 18.35
C THR A 53 14.60 -21.55 17.50
N TRP A 54 15.75 -20.94 17.81
CA TRP A 54 17.02 -21.14 17.11
C TRP A 54 18.08 -21.73 18.02
N GLN A 55 18.95 -22.49 17.39
CA GLN A 55 20.14 -23.04 18.00
C GLN A 55 21.36 -22.50 17.27
N LYS A 56 22.19 -21.74 17.99
CA LYS A 56 23.53 -21.36 17.52
C LYS A 56 24.36 -22.63 17.29
N ARG A 57 24.93 -22.77 16.09
CA ARG A 57 25.76 -23.91 15.65
C ARG A 57 27.21 -23.46 15.49
N ASP A 58 27.84 -23.91 14.42
CA ASP A 58 29.23 -23.69 14.11
C ASP A 58 29.51 -22.21 13.82
N ARG A 59 30.67 -21.74 14.24
CA ARG A 59 31.18 -20.43 13.82
C ARG A 59 31.40 -20.43 12.31
N VAL A 60 31.08 -19.32 11.66
CA VAL A 60 31.33 -19.18 10.22
C VAL A 60 32.84 -19.18 9.98
N PRO A 61 33.35 -19.90 8.96
CA PRO A 61 34.78 -19.88 8.65
C PRO A 61 35.25 -18.45 8.40
N SER A 62 36.38 -18.08 9.00
CA SER A 62 36.96 -16.73 8.90
C SER A 62 37.17 -16.25 7.46
N SER A 63 37.40 -17.18 6.52
CA SER A 63 37.60 -16.93 5.09
C SER A 63 36.32 -16.91 4.24
N ALA A 64 35.14 -17.16 4.82
CA ALA A 64 33.89 -17.11 4.08
C ALA A 64 33.59 -15.68 3.65
N VAL A 65 33.30 -15.46 2.37
CA VAL A 65 32.95 -14.14 1.84
C VAL A 65 31.47 -13.88 2.07
N LEU A 66 31.17 -12.71 2.64
CA LEU A 66 29.84 -12.21 2.96
C LEU A 66 29.54 -10.97 2.10
N PRO A 67 28.39 -10.91 1.44
CA PRO A 67 27.94 -9.71 0.74
C PRO A 67 27.40 -8.71 1.76
N VAL A 68 28.22 -7.72 2.15
CA VAL A 68 27.87 -6.75 3.18
C VAL A 68 27.16 -5.55 2.56
N ARG A 69 26.03 -5.17 3.17
CA ARG A 69 25.29 -3.96 2.82
C ARG A 69 24.97 -3.16 4.08
N ILE A 70 25.19 -1.85 4.01
CA ILE A 70 24.93 -0.88 5.08
C ILE A 70 23.85 0.09 4.61
N GLY A 71 22.70 0.06 5.29
CA GLY A 71 21.61 0.99 5.03
C GLY A 71 21.90 2.35 5.67
N LEU A 72 21.97 3.41 4.86
CA LEU A 72 22.20 4.76 5.33
C LEU A 72 20.88 5.43 5.69
N LYS A 73 20.92 6.27 6.74
CA LYS A 73 19.75 7.03 7.17
C LYS A 73 19.41 8.14 6.18
N GLN A 74 18.15 8.17 5.73
CA GLN A 74 17.65 9.20 4.80
C GLN A 74 17.53 10.59 5.42
N SER A 75 17.65 11.60 4.55
CA SER A 75 17.41 13.00 4.90
C SER A 75 15.99 13.43 4.58
N ASN A 76 15.56 14.54 5.18
CA ASN A 76 14.51 15.41 4.63
C ASN A 76 13.07 14.85 4.54
N LEU A 77 12.70 13.78 5.24
CA LEU A 77 11.32 13.24 5.17
C LEU A 77 10.25 14.28 5.53
N ASP A 78 10.41 15.03 6.62
CA ASP A 78 9.46 16.09 6.99
C ASP A 78 9.48 17.26 6.02
N GLN A 79 10.66 17.60 5.49
CA GLN A 79 10.83 18.64 4.47
C GLN A 79 10.19 18.22 3.14
N GLY A 80 10.18 16.93 2.80
CA GLY A 80 9.50 16.38 1.63
C GLY A 80 7.99 16.63 1.68
N ARG A 81 7.38 16.41 2.85
CA ARG A 81 5.94 16.69 3.07
C ARG A 81 5.64 18.18 2.91
N ASN A 82 6.49 19.03 3.46
CA ASN A 82 6.35 20.49 3.34
C ASN A 82 6.53 20.95 1.89
N MET A 83 7.51 20.39 1.18
CA MET A 83 7.75 20.67 -0.24
C MET A 83 6.55 20.25 -1.09
N LEU A 84 6.02 19.05 -0.85
CA LEU A 84 4.85 18.56 -1.58
C LEU A 84 3.66 19.50 -1.42
N LEU A 85 3.39 19.97 -0.20
CA LEU A 85 2.35 20.97 0.04
C LEU A 85 2.65 22.32 -0.64
N ASP A 86 3.90 22.77 -0.64
CA ASP A 86 4.30 24.01 -1.31
C ASP A 86 4.06 23.94 -2.83
N ILE A 87 4.40 22.83 -3.48
CA ILE A 87 4.22 22.68 -4.94
C ILE A 87 2.80 22.28 -5.36
N SER A 88 1.91 21.94 -4.42
CA SER A 88 0.51 21.53 -4.69
C SER A 88 -0.54 22.54 -4.22
N THR A 89 -0.15 23.55 -3.44
CA THR A 89 -1.10 24.57 -2.97
C THR A 89 -1.34 25.63 -4.07
N PRO A 90 -2.60 25.87 -4.51
CA PRO A 90 -2.92 26.72 -5.66
C PRO A 90 -2.27 28.11 -5.70
N LYS A 91 -2.05 28.71 -4.53
CA LYS A 91 -1.52 30.08 -4.39
C LYS A 91 -0.02 30.14 -4.14
N SER A 92 0.64 29.00 -4.07
CA SER A 92 2.10 28.99 -3.93
C SER A 92 2.78 29.48 -5.20
N ALA A 93 3.86 30.25 -5.02
CA ALA A 93 4.75 30.63 -6.11
C ALA A 93 5.51 29.42 -6.71
N ASN A 94 5.47 28.27 -6.03
CA ASN A 94 6.10 27.02 -6.44
C ASN A 94 5.10 25.99 -6.96
N TYR A 95 3.81 26.33 -7.11
CA TYR A 95 2.81 25.41 -7.64
C TYR A 95 3.26 24.80 -8.97
N GLY A 96 3.16 23.48 -9.09
CA GLY A 96 3.48 22.72 -10.30
C GLY A 96 4.97 22.63 -10.63
N LYS A 97 5.87 23.13 -9.77
CA LYS A 97 7.32 22.95 -9.91
C LYS A 97 7.74 21.59 -9.35
N HIS A 98 7.24 20.54 -10.00
CA HIS A 98 7.57 19.15 -9.67
C HIS A 98 9.05 18.88 -9.87
N MET A 99 9.54 17.88 -9.16
CA MET A 99 10.92 17.42 -9.19
C MET A 99 11.06 16.27 -10.18
N SER A 100 12.20 16.18 -10.84
CA SER A 100 12.61 14.96 -11.54
C SER A 100 12.89 13.82 -10.55
N ALA A 101 12.90 12.58 -11.03
CA ALA A 101 13.29 11.42 -10.21
C ALA A 101 14.68 11.60 -9.59
N GLU A 102 15.64 12.14 -10.33
CA GLU A 102 17.00 12.43 -9.83
C GLU A 102 16.98 13.49 -8.71
N GLU A 103 16.21 14.56 -8.86
CA GLU A 103 16.06 15.58 -7.81
C GLU A 103 15.41 15.00 -6.55
N VAL A 104 14.44 14.09 -6.68
CA VAL A 104 13.83 13.39 -5.55
C VAL A 104 14.86 12.50 -4.85
N ILE A 105 15.60 11.69 -5.60
CA ILE A 105 16.69 10.85 -5.06
C ILE A 105 17.69 11.73 -4.29
N ASP A 106 18.12 12.84 -4.88
CA ASP A 106 19.09 13.76 -4.29
C ASP A 106 18.56 14.46 -3.03
N PHE A 107 17.28 14.78 -3.02
CA PHE A 107 16.65 15.44 -1.87
C PHE A 107 16.56 14.52 -0.65
N PHE A 108 16.33 13.23 -0.85
CA PHE A 108 16.27 12.22 0.23
C PHE A 108 17.61 11.50 0.46
N ALA A 109 18.64 11.80 -0.32
CA ALA A 109 19.96 11.22 -0.15
C ALA A 109 20.52 11.51 1.26
N PRO A 110 21.24 10.55 1.87
CA PRO A 110 22.01 10.80 3.08
C PRO A 110 23.00 11.96 2.82
N PRO A 111 23.28 12.82 3.81
CA PRO A 111 24.27 13.88 3.65
C PRO A 111 25.62 13.30 3.21
N GLY A 112 26.37 14.01 2.36
CA GLY A 112 27.71 13.58 1.94
C GLY A 112 28.62 13.25 3.13
N SER A 113 28.53 14.04 4.21
CA SER A 113 29.24 13.75 5.46
C SER A 113 28.86 12.42 6.11
N SER A 114 27.61 11.97 5.99
CA SER A 114 27.20 10.65 6.49
C SER A 114 27.82 9.54 5.66
N VAL A 115 27.82 9.70 4.33
CA VAL A 115 28.46 8.75 3.39
C VAL A 115 29.96 8.68 3.65
N ASP A 116 30.61 9.84 3.80
CA ASP A 116 32.03 9.97 4.10
C ASP A 116 32.35 9.32 5.45
N THR A 117 31.61 9.63 6.53
CA THR A 117 31.83 9.02 7.85
C THR A 117 31.76 7.49 7.80
N VAL A 118 30.78 6.92 7.10
CA VAL A 118 30.65 5.45 7.00
C VAL A 118 31.77 4.87 6.12
N THR A 119 32.10 5.52 5.00
CA THR A 119 33.17 5.06 4.09
C THR A 119 34.54 5.15 4.75
N GLU A 120 34.83 6.25 5.45
CA GLU A 120 36.07 6.45 6.22
C GLU A 120 36.19 5.38 7.30
N TRP A 121 35.14 5.13 8.09
CA TRP A 121 35.13 4.04 9.07
C TRP A 121 35.48 2.68 8.45
N LEU A 122 34.88 2.33 7.31
CA LEU A 122 35.16 1.07 6.63
C LEU A 122 36.61 0.99 6.14
N THR A 123 37.14 2.07 5.57
CA THR A 123 38.53 2.12 5.08
C THR A 123 39.55 2.09 6.22
N GLU A 124 39.30 2.78 7.33
CA GLU A 124 40.14 2.75 8.53
C GLU A 124 40.15 1.36 9.17
N ALA A 125 39.03 0.64 9.08
CA ALA A 125 38.91 -0.73 9.54
C ALA A 125 39.50 -1.77 8.55
N GLY A 126 40.03 -1.34 7.40
CA GLY A 126 40.81 -2.17 6.49
C GLY A 126 40.07 -2.66 5.25
N ILE A 127 38.84 -2.23 5.00
CA ILE A 127 38.16 -2.50 3.72
C ILE A 127 38.72 -1.56 2.66
N GLY A 128 39.34 -2.12 1.63
CA GLY A 128 39.87 -1.34 0.50
C GLY A 128 38.79 -0.48 -0.14
N ALA A 129 39.07 0.81 -0.36
CA ALA A 129 38.12 1.76 -0.93
C ALA A 129 37.58 1.32 -2.30
N GLU A 130 38.36 0.56 -3.06
CA GLU A 130 37.97 -0.02 -4.35
C GLU A 130 36.91 -1.12 -4.26
N ARG A 131 36.68 -1.68 -3.06
CA ARG A 131 35.63 -2.69 -2.79
C ARG A 131 34.32 -2.06 -2.36
N ILE A 132 34.33 -0.77 -2.03
CA ILE A 132 33.18 -0.04 -1.51
C ILE A 132 32.50 0.68 -2.66
N SER A 133 31.19 0.48 -2.79
CA SER A 133 30.37 1.24 -3.74
C SER A 133 29.11 1.76 -3.07
N GLN A 134 28.61 2.89 -3.57
CA GLN A 134 27.30 3.41 -3.18
C GLN A 134 26.25 3.00 -4.21
N SER A 135 25.06 2.63 -3.76
CA SER A 135 23.94 2.33 -4.66
C SER A 135 23.56 3.56 -5.51
N ILE A 136 22.96 3.34 -6.68
CA ILE A 136 22.53 4.41 -7.61
C ILE A 136 21.59 5.41 -6.93
N ASN A 137 20.71 4.91 -6.07
CA ASN A 137 19.78 5.72 -5.28
C ASN A 137 20.41 6.41 -4.04
N LYS A 138 21.73 6.27 -3.84
CA LYS A 138 22.52 6.88 -2.76
C LYS A 138 22.22 6.39 -1.35
N GLN A 139 21.37 5.37 -1.18
CA GLN A 139 20.92 4.91 0.15
C GLN A 139 21.77 3.80 0.78
N TRP A 140 22.64 3.14 0.02
CA TRP A 140 23.42 2.00 0.50
C TRP A 140 24.88 2.15 0.23
N ILE A 141 25.67 1.66 1.18
CA ILE A 141 27.06 1.28 0.95
C ILE A 141 27.14 -0.24 0.89
N GLN A 142 27.79 -0.76 -0.13
CA GLN A 142 27.87 -2.20 -0.41
C GLN A 142 29.31 -2.63 -0.75
N PHE A 143 29.71 -3.79 -0.23
CA PHE A 143 31.02 -4.39 -0.43
C PHE A 143 31.02 -5.88 -0.07
N GLU A 144 31.88 -6.66 -0.72
CA GLU A 144 32.16 -8.05 -0.31
C GLU A 144 33.24 -8.05 0.77
N ALA A 145 33.07 -8.81 1.85
CA ALA A 145 34.07 -8.96 2.92
C ALA A 145 34.12 -10.37 3.52
N THR A 146 35.29 -10.83 3.92
CA THR A 146 35.44 -12.09 4.65
C THR A 146 34.79 -11.99 6.03
N ALA A 147 34.29 -13.10 6.57
CA ALA A 147 33.71 -13.14 7.91
C ALA A 147 34.69 -12.57 8.95
N ALA A 148 36.00 -12.82 8.82
CA ALA A 148 37.00 -12.18 9.67
C ALA A 148 36.98 -10.66 9.59
N GLU A 149 37.03 -10.09 8.39
CA GLU A 149 36.97 -8.62 8.20
C GLU A 149 35.70 -8.04 8.84
N VAL A 150 34.54 -8.66 8.64
CA VAL A 150 33.26 -8.15 9.18
C VAL A 150 33.19 -8.32 10.71
N GLU A 151 33.67 -9.43 11.26
CA GLU A 151 33.77 -9.64 12.71
C GLU A 151 34.69 -8.61 13.39
N ASP A 152 35.75 -8.16 12.71
CA ASP A 152 36.66 -7.11 13.19
C ASP A 152 35.97 -5.74 13.18
N ILE A 153 35.29 -5.40 12.08
CA ILE A 153 34.62 -4.10 11.90
C ILE A 153 33.43 -3.93 12.85
N LEU A 154 32.65 -4.99 13.04
CA LEU A 154 31.39 -4.97 13.77
C LEU A 154 31.51 -5.45 15.23
N PHE A 155 32.72 -5.81 15.68
CA PHE A 155 32.98 -6.37 17.01
C PHE A 155 31.96 -7.45 17.39
N THR A 156 31.89 -8.46 16.53
CA THR A 156 30.90 -9.53 16.61
C THR A 156 31.48 -10.88 16.23
N GLU A 157 30.68 -11.94 16.32
CA GLU A 157 31.03 -13.27 15.84
C GLU A 157 29.88 -13.88 15.03
N TYR A 158 30.14 -14.19 13.76
CA TYR A 158 29.16 -14.83 12.91
C TYR A 158 29.12 -16.33 13.16
N HIS A 159 27.90 -16.82 13.30
CA HIS A 159 27.63 -18.24 13.46
C HIS A 159 26.56 -18.67 12.48
N VAL A 160 26.59 -19.96 12.18
CA VAL A 160 25.45 -20.63 11.58
C VAL A 160 24.42 -20.83 12.67
N PHE A 161 23.25 -20.25 12.54
CA PHE A 161 22.11 -20.51 13.41
C PHE A 161 21.18 -21.48 12.71
N GLU A 162 20.72 -22.50 13.45
CA GLU A 162 19.79 -23.50 12.94
C GLU A 162 18.44 -23.43 13.65
N HIS A 163 17.35 -23.30 12.90
CA HIS A 163 16.01 -23.28 13.46
C HIS A 163 15.64 -24.68 13.95
N ARG A 164 15.23 -24.79 15.21
CA ARG A 164 15.02 -26.07 15.91
C ARG A 164 13.92 -26.92 15.27
N ASP A 165 12.87 -26.28 14.77
CA ASP A 165 11.69 -26.96 14.24
C ASP A 165 11.81 -27.31 12.75
N THR A 166 12.59 -26.54 11.99
CA THR A 166 12.62 -26.66 10.51
C THR A 166 13.99 -27.02 9.95
N GLY A 167 15.06 -26.96 10.74
CA GLY A 167 16.42 -27.18 10.27
C GLY A 167 16.91 -26.12 9.27
N THR A 168 16.34 -24.91 9.31
CA THR A 168 16.83 -23.78 8.50
C THR A 168 18.17 -23.30 9.02
N LYS A 169 19.12 -22.98 8.15
CA LYS A 169 20.42 -22.41 8.54
C LYS A 169 20.57 -20.98 8.07
N ASN A 170 21.09 -20.09 8.92
CA ASN A 170 21.36 -18.68 8.63
C ASN A 170 22.75 -18.30 9.13
N ILE A 171 23.43 -17.39 8.42
CA ILE A 171 24.62 -16.72 8.93
C ILE A 171 24.17 -15.44 9.61
N ALA A 172 24.43 -15.31 10.90
CA ALA A 172 24.08 -14.13 11.68
C ALA A 172 25.03 -14.01 12.88
N CYS A 173 24.87 -12.94 13.65
CA CYS A 173 25.54 -12.76 14.93
C CYS A 173 24.53 -12.47 16.06
N ASP A 174 24.93 -12.64 17.32
CA ASP A 174 24.04 -12.36 18.46
C ASP A 174 23.81 -10.86 18.67
N GLU A 175 24.84 -10.07 18.42
CA GLU A 175 24.83 -8.61 18.54
C GLU A 175 26.02 -8.03 17.79
N TYR A 176 25.95 -6.76 17.42
CA TYR A 176 27.11 -6.08 16.86
C TYR A 176 27.18 -4.63 17.28
N HIS A 177 28.42 -4.12 17.24
CA HIS A 177 28.78 -2.80 17.70
C HIS A 177 29.45 -2.04 16.57
N ILE A 178 29.14 -0.76 16.48
CA ILE A 178 29.77 0.15 15.52
C ILE A 178 30.28 1.37 16.28
N PRO A 179 31.21 2.16 15.72
CA PRO A 179 31.67 3.37 16.37
C PRO A 179 30.50 4.29 16.71
N SER A 180 30.53 4.89 17.89
CA SER A 180 29.40 5.71 18.39
C SER A 180 29.06 6.87 17.46
N HIS A 181 30.06 7.40 16.73
CA HIS A 181 29.88 8.48 15.76
C HIS A 181 29.34 7.99 14.40
N VAL A 182 29.45 6.70 14.07
CA VAL A 182 28.88 6.11 12.85
C VAL A 182 27.39 5.80 13.04
N ARG A 183 26.98 5.49 14.27
CA ARG A 183 25.64 5.02 14.63
C ARG A 183 24.49 5.94 14.18
N GLU A 184 24.70 7.25 14.14
CA GLU A 184 23.66 8.18 13.71
C GLU A 184 23.43 8.21 12.18
N HIS A 185 24.35 7.62 11.41
CA HIS A 185 24.36 7.59 9.95
C HIS A 185 23.87 6.26 9.37
N VAL A 186 23.83 5.20 10.19
CA VAL A 186 23.50 3.83 9.77
C VAL A 186 22.18 3.40 10.39
N ASP A 187 21.25 2.94 9.57
CA ASP A 187 20.03 2.30 10.04
C ASP A 187 20.32 0.86 10.48
N TYR A 188 20.93 0.04 9.60
CA TYR A 188 21.34 -1.33 9.92
C TYR A 188 22.39 -1.89 8.95
N ILE A 189 22.94 -3.06 9.30
CA ILE A 189 23.97 -3.77 8.52
C ILE A 189 23.53 -5.22 8.29
N THR A 190 23.70 -5.71 7.07
CA THR A 190 23.43 -7.11 6.70
C THR A 190 24.66 -7.75 6.03
N PRO A 191 25.00 -9.03 6.33
CA PRO A 191 24.40 -9.90 7.33
C PRO A 191 24.63 -9.34 8.74
N GLY A 192 23.64 -9.41 9.63
CA GLY A 192 23.70 -8.83 10.98
C GLY A 192 23.12 -9.76 12.03
N ILE A 193 22.24 -9.26 12.89
CA ILE A 193 21.57 -10.08 13.93
C ILE A 193 20.40 -10.95 13.41
N ARG A 194 20.16 -10.91 12.10
CA ARG A 194 18.90 -11.35 11.49
C ARG A 194 18.85 -12.88 11.37
N LEU A 195 17.86 -13.52 11.99
CA LEU A 195 17.59 -14.95 11.92
C LEU A 195 16.23 -15.24 11.29
N ARG A 196 16.21 -16.05 10.23
CA ARG A 196 15.02 -16.30 9.40
C ARG A 196 14.87 -17.75 9.02
N VAL A 197 13.68 -18.27 9.29
CA VAL A 197 13.31 -19.64 8.99
C VAL A 197 13.03 -19.77 7.50
N ASP A 198 13.53 -20.83 6.86
CA ASP A 198 13.25 -21.21 5.49
C ASP A 198 11.75 -21.41 5.39
N LYS A 199 11.10 -20.51 4.64
CA LYS A 199 9.65 -20.47 4.53
C LYS A 199 9.11 -21.77 3.93
N GLY A 200 9.83 -22.45 3.04
CA GLY A 200 9.41 -23.75 2.49
C GLY A 200 9.34 -24.84 3.56
N LYS A 201 10.35 -24.92 4.43
CA LYS A 201 10.39 -25.88 5.55
C LYS A 201 9.44 -25.49 6.67
N SER A 202 9.31 -24.20 6.97
CA SER A 202 8.33 -23.66 7.94
C SER A 202 6.90 -23.91 7.46
N ALA A 203 6.57 -23.57 6.22
CA ALA A 203 5.27 -23.81 5.60
C ALA A 203 4.97 -25.30 5.41
N LYS A 204 5.96 -26.18 5.20
CA LYS A 204 5.74 -27.64 5.21
C LYS A 204 5.36 -28.15 6.61
N LEU A 205 5.99 -27.62 7.65
CA LEU A 205 5.67 -27.96 9.04
C LEU A 205 4.32 -27.35 9.48
N ARG A 206 4.04 -26.12 9.04
CA ARG A 206 2.80 -25.38 9.28
C ARG A 206 1.64 -26.03 8.53
N ARG A 207 1.74 -26.26 7.21
CA ARG A 207 0.76 -27.03 6.41
C ARG A 207 0.51 -28.43 6.93
N LYS A 208 1.49 -29.09 7.54
CA LYS A 208 1.26 -30.38 8.22
C LYS A 208 0.38 -30.21 9.47
N ARG A 209 0.70 -29.24 10.34
CA ARG A 209 -0.06 -28.93 11.57
C ARG A 209 -1.45 -28.33 11.26
N GLU A 210 -1.55 -27.56 10.18
CA GLU A 210 -2.75 -26.92 9.67
C GLU A 210 -3.61 -27.89 8.88
N ALA A 211 -3.09 -28.79 8.04
CA ALA A 211 -3.89 -29.86 7.42
C ALA A 211 -4.50 -30.80 8.48
N GLU A 212 -3.79 -31.05 9.58
CA GLU A 212 -4.32 -31.76 10.75
C GLU A 212 -5.43 -30.96 11.50
N ALA A 213 -5.49 -29.64 11.32
CA ALA A 213 -6.48 -28.73 11.94
C ALA A 213 -7.63 -28.31 11.00
N LEU A 214 -7.37 -28.13 9.70
CA LEU A 214 -8.24 -27.69 8.60
C LEU A 214 -9.09 -28.82 8.03
N GLN A 215 -8.72 -30.09 8.26
CA GLN A 215 -9.65 -31.22 8.11
C GLN A 215 -10.94 -31.02 8.94
N LYS A 216 -11.00 -30.01 9.81
CA LYS A 216 -12.14 -29.68 10.68
C LYS A 216 -12.97 -28.44 10.30
N ARG A 217 -12.61 -27.53 9.36
CA ARG A 217 -13.21 -26.15 9.36
C ARG A 217 -13.43 -25.34 8.04
N GLY A 218 -13.63 -25.92 6.85
CA GLY A 218 -13.70 -25.17 5.56
C GLY A 218 -14.55 -23.86 5.47
N VAL A 219 -14.02 -22.83 4.76
CA VAL A 219 -14.65 -21.50 4.43
C VAL A 219 -14.13 -20.97 3.05
N ALA A 220 -14.87 -20.04 2.39
CA ALA A 220 -14.73 -19.54 0.99
C ALA A 220 -14.60 -17.98 0.85
N ALA A 221 -14.18 -17.48 -0.34
CA ALA A 221 -13.67 -16.14 -0.69
C ALA A 221 -14.68 -15.01 -1.12
N MET A 222 -14.14 -13.79 -1.36
CA MET A 222 -14.72 -12.42 -1.48
C MET A 222 -15.84 -12.15 -2.51
N ASN A 223 -16.51 -10.99 -2.33
CA ASN A 223 -17.83 -10.63 -2.90
C ASN A 223 -17.78 -9.54 -4.00
N THR A 224 -16.82 -9.59 -4.92
CA THR A 224 -16.72 -8.74 -6.15
C THR A 224 -17.39 -9.36 -7.37
N GLY A 225 -18.24 -10.37 -7.17
CA GLY A 225 -18.77 -11.20 -8.25
C GLY A 225 -19.52 -10.42 -9.32
N LEU A 226 -19.12 -10.64 -10.58
CA LEU A 226 -19.86 -10.25 -11.78
C LEU A 226 -21.33 -10.62 -11.63
N VAL A 227 -22.24 -9.63 -11.61
CA VAL A 227 -23.68 -9.90 -11.61
C VAL A 227 -24.09 -10.22 -13.05
N PRO A 228 -24.43 -11.49 -13.38
CA PRO A 228 -24.70 -11.85 -14.76
C PRO A 228 -25.96 -11.13 -15.24
N ILE A 229 -25.93 -10.57 -16.45
CA ILE A 229 -27.15 -10.07 -17.07
C ILE A 229 -27.91 -11.28 -17.65
N PRO A 230 -29.12 -11.62 -17.17
CA PRO A 230 -29.82 -12.84 -17.60
C PRO A 230 -30.06 -12.83 -19.12
N GLN A 231 -29.77 -13.96 -19.79
CA GLN A 231 -29.85 -14.18 -21.24
C GLN A 231 -28.79 -13.45 -22.09
N ALA A 232 -27.53 -13.83 -21.90
CA ALA A 232 -26.41 -13.50 -22.79
C ALA A 232 -26.62 -14.02 -24.23
N LYS A 233 -27.42 -13.28 -25.01
CA LYS A 233 -27.22 -13.07 -26.44
C LYS A 233 -27.55 -11.61 -26.71
N LEU A 234 -26.54 -10.81 -27.04
CA LEU A 234 -26.76 -9.69 -27.97
C LEU A 234 -27.59 -10.27 -29.12
N PRO A 235 -28.87 -9.84 -29.27
CA PRO A 235 -29.28 -8.44 -29.31
C PRO A 235 -30.34 -7.99 -28.27
N ASN A 236 -30.54 -8.67 -27.13
CA ASN A 236 -31.68 -8.38 -26.23
C ASN A 236 -31.46 -7.33 -25.12
N LEU A 237 -30.26 -6.75 -25.00
CA LEU A 237 -30.06 -5.59 -24.10
C LEU A 237 -30.82 -4.37 -24.64
N PRO A 238 -31.42 -3.52 -23.79
CA PRO A 238 -31.86 -2.21 -24.26
C PRO A 238 -30.66 -1.48 -24.86
N GLN A 239 -30.89 -0.58 -25.83
CA GLN A 239 -29.78 0.24 -26.34
C GLN A 239 -29.07 0.90 -25.16
N LEU A 240 -27.81 0.52 -24.94
CA LEU A 240 -26.98 0.96 -23.83
C LEU A 240 -26.56 2.41 -24.08
N ASN A 241 -27.53 3.29 -23.90
CA ASN A 241 -27.40 4.73 -24.08
C ASN A 241 -27.79 5.43 -22.79
N SER A 242 -27.72 6.75 -22.81
CA SER A 242 -27.95 7.56 -21.61
C SER A 242 -29.35 7.48 -20.97
N SER A 243 -30.31 6.75 -21.56
CA SER A 243 -31.66 6.57 -21.00
C SER A 243 -31.76 5.43 -19.98
N VAL A 244 -30.75 4.55 -19.91
CA VAL A 244 -30.74 3.37 -19.01
C VAL A 244 -29.71 3.46 -17.88
N CYS A 245 -29.07 4.61 -17.67
CA CYS A 245 -27.96 4.77 -16.71
C CYS A 245 -28.31 4.49 -15.24
N HIS A 246 -29.59 4.48 -14.87
CA HIS A 246 -30.04 4.07 -13.54
C HIS A 246 -29.99 2.54 -13.34
N GLN A 247 -29.96 1.78 -14.43
CA GLN A 247 -29.97 0.31 -14.43
C GLN A 247 -28.65 -0.26 -14.97
N TYR A 248 -28.10 0.35 -16.02
CA TYR A 248 -26.87 -0.05 -16.70
C TYR A 248 -26.01 1.19 -16.94
N VAL A 249 -24.91 1.30 -16.20
CA VAL A 249 -23.92 2.37 -16.38
C VAL A 249 -22.96 1.97 -17.49
N THR A 250 -22.66 2.92 -18.37
CA THR A 250 -21.66 2.80 -19.45
C THR A 250 -20.82 4.06 -19.49
N ASN A 251 -19.74 4.08 -20.27
CA ASN A 251 -18.90 5.28 -20.41
C ASN A 251 -19.69 6.46 -21.01
N GLU A 252 -20.71 6.21 -21.84
CA GLU A 252 -21.63 7.26 -22.33
C GLU A 252 -22.53 7.83 -21.21
N CYS A 253 -22.92 7.00 -20.24
CA CYS A 253 -23.60 7.48 -19.03
C CYS A 253 -22.69 8.39 -18.20
N ILE A 254 -21.46 7.95 -17.95
CA ILE A 254 -20.43 8.69 -17.20
C ILE A 254 -20.17 10.03 -17.89
N ARG A 255 -19.92 10.02 -19.20
CA ARG A 255 -19.73 11.25 -20.01
C ARG A 255 -20.89 12.21 -19.88
N LYS A 256 -22.12 11.74 -20.06
CA LYS A 256 -23.29 12.63 -20.01
C LYS A 256 -23.52 13.19 -18.61
N HIS A 257 -23.38 12.37 -17.58
CA HIS A 257 -23.63 12.76 -16.19
C HIS A 257 -22.62 13.79 -15.71
N TYR A 258 -21.32 13.52 -15.89
CA TYR A 258 -20.24 14.42 -15.47
C TYR A 258 -19.91 15.51 -16.50
N ARG A 259 -20.49 15.45 -17.70
CA ARG A 259 -20.28 16.37 -18.84
C ARG A 259 -18.85 16.35 -19.36
N VAL A 260 -18.31 15.13 -19.46
CA VAL A 260 -16.96 14.87 -19.97
C VAL A 260 -17.05 14.77 -21.50
N PRO A 261 -16.25 15.52 -22.26
CA PRO A 261 -16.24 15.44 -23.71
C PRO A 261 -15.73 14.08 -24.20
N LYS A 262 -15.93 13.78 -25.49
CA LYS A 262 -15.17 12.70 -26.12
C LYS A 262 -13.74 13.19 -26.34
N GLY A 263 -12.76 12.36 -25.98
CA GLY A 263 -11.35 12.65 -26.28
C GLY A 263 -11.13 12.74 -27.79
N THR A 264 -10.20 13.60 -28.19
CA THR A 264 -9.86 13.81 -29.62
C THR A 264 -8.36 13.79 -29.87
N THR A 265 -7.57 13.74 -28.81
CA THR A 265 -6.13 13.92 -28.81
C THR A 265 -5.48 12.90 -27.88
N ALA A 266 -4.16 12.77 -28.02
CA ALA A 266 -3.32 12.00 -27.13
C ALA A 266 -2.04 12.80 -26.92
N ALA A 267 -1.72 13.12 -25.68
CA ALA A 267 -0.45 13.70 -25.29
C ALA A 267 0.57 12.60 -24.95
N LYS A 268 1.73 12.60 -25.61
CA LYS A 268 2.83 11.67 -25.31
C LYS A 268 3.31 11.87 -23.87
N GLY A 269 3.49 10.78 -23.12
CA GLY A 269 3.91 10.85 -21.71
C GLY A 269 2.77 11.19 -20.75
N ASN A 270 1.51 11.16 -21.22
CA ASN A 270 0.31 11.34 -20.41
C ASN A 270 -0.63 10.13 -20.50
N GLU A 271 -0.04 8.95 -20.71
CA GLU A 271 -0.75 7.70 -20.64
C GLU A 271 -1.26 7.47 -19.20
N LEU A 272 -2.44 6.86 -19.06
CA LEU A 272 -3.03 6.54 -17.76
C LEU A 272 -2.47 5.22 -17.24
N GLY A 273 -1.80 5.23 -16.09
CA GLY A 273 -1.38 4.02 -15.41
C GLY A 273 -2.53 3.35 -14.66
N ILE A 274 -2.63 2.04 -14.77
CA ILE A 274 -3.55 1.18 -14.01
C ILE A 274 -2.71 0.07 -13.38
N PHE A 275 -2.84 -0.10 -12.07
CA PHE A 275 -2.15 -1.13 -11.30
C PHE A 275 -3.02 -2.38 -11.19
N GLU A 276 -2.44 -3.56 -11.44
CA GLU A 276 -3.09 -4.86 -11.27
C GLU A 276 -2.17 -5.84 -10.53
N SER A 277 -2.77 -6.77 -9.78
CA SER A 277 -2.08 -7.86 -9.07
C SER A 277 -3.09 -8.95 -8.67
N LEU A 278 -2.70 -9.87 -7.78
CA LEU A 278 -3.56 -10.96 -7.26
C LEU A 278 -4.10 -11.91 -8.34
N ASN A 279 -3.35 -12.14 -9.42
CA ASN A 279 -3.72 -13.00 -10.53
C ASN A 279 -5.05 -12.56 -11.18
N ASP A 280 -5.26 -11.24 -11.26
CA ASP A 280 -6.36 -10.63 -12.00
C ASP A 280 -5.80 -10.05 -13.31
N HIS A 281 -6.04 -10.74 -14.43
CA HIS A 281 -5.47 -10.39 -15.72
C HIS A 281 -6.53 -9.94 -16.72
N TYR A 282 -6.20 -8.93 -17.52
CA TYR A 282 -7.08 -8.49 -18.60
C TYR A 282 -7.13 -9.53 -19.72
N SER A 283 -8.28 -9.65 -20.39
CA SER A 283 -8.47 -10.52 -21.54
C SER A 283 -8.51 -9.72 -22.84
N LYS A 284 -7.59 -10.03 -23.77
CA LYS A 284 -7.56 -9.44 -25.13
C LYS A 284 -8.86 -9.69 -25.88
N ASP A 285 -9.39 -10.91 -25.79
CA ASP A 285 -10.67 -11.29 -26.42
C ASP A 285 -11.85 -10.50 -25.84
N ASP A 286 -11.89 -10.31 -24.52
CA ASP A 286 -12.98 -9.54 -23.90
C ASP A 286 -12.89 -8.06 -24.21
N LEU A 287 -11.68 -7.47 -24.23
CA LEU A 287 -11.48 -6.09 -24.69
C LEU A 287 -11.92 -5.91 -26.15
N ASP A 288 -11.48 -6.78 -27.05
CA ASP A 288 -11.85 -6.70 -28.47
C ASP A 288 -13.36 -6.80 -28.67
N VAL A 289 -14.02 -7.76 -28.00
CA VAL A 289 -15.48 -7.88 -28.04
C VAL A 289 -16.16 -6.66 -27.41
N PHE A 290 -15.62 -6.10 -26.33
CA PHE A 290 -16.17 -4.90 -25.70
C PHE A 290 -16.09 -3.69 -26.63
N TRP A 291 -14.93 -3.42 -27.25
CA TRP A 291 -14.75 -2.37 -28.25
C TRP A 291 -15.69 -2.56 -29.44
N ALA A 292 -15.72 -3.76 -30.04
CA ALA A 292 -16.53 -4.02 -31.23
C ALA A 292 -18.03 -3.78 -31.01
N ASN A 293 -18.52 -3.99 -29.79
CA ASN A 293 -19.94 -3.85 -29.46
C ASN A 293 -20.31 -2.47 -28.92
N LEU A 294 -19.45 -1.83 -28.12
CA LEU A 294 -19.79 -0.59 -27.41
C LEU A 294 -19.00 0.64 -27.88
N PHE A 295 -17.77 0.46 -28.35
CA PHE A 295 -16.85 1.54 -28.74
C PHE A 295 -16.09 1.19 -30.03
N PRO A 296 -16.78 0.99 -31.17
CA PRO A 296 -16.14 0.58 -32.42
C PRO A 296 -15.19 1.62 -33.02
N GLU A 297 -15.15 2.84 -32.46
CA GLU A 297 -14.11 3.83 -32.74
C GLU A 297 -12.72 3.43 -32.20
N ILE A 298 -12.64 2.51 -31.24
CA ILE A 298 -11.39 1.94 -30.74
C ILE A 298 -11.02 0.74 -31.63
N PRO A 299 -9.88 0.78 -32.34
CA PRO A 299 -9.45 -0.31 -33.19
C PRO A 299 -9.32 -1.62 -32.40
N GLN A 300 -9.76 -2.73 -33.00
CA GLN A 300 -9.44 -4.07 -32.50
C GLN A 300 -7.93 -4.27 -32.44
N GLY A 301 -7.45 -5.03 -31.45
CA GLY A 301 -6.02 -5.17 -31.18
C GLY A 301 -5.43 -4.01 -30.36
N THR A 302 -6.27 -3.14 -29.78
CA THR A 302 -5.84 -2.08 -28.87
C THR A 302 -5.79 -2.63 -27.45
N TYR A 303 -4.59 -2.74 -26.89
CA TYR A 303 -4.28 -3.34 -25.59
C TYR A 303 -3.31 -2.45 -24.80
N PRO A 304 -3.30 -2.52 -23.45
CA PRO A 304 -2.49 -1.63 -22.63
C PRO A 304 -0.99 -1.77 -22.93
N ILE A 305 -0.23 -0.72 -22.65
CA ILE A 305 1.23 -0.78 -22.69
C ILE A 305 1.69 -1.51 -21.43
N ASP A 306 2.25 -2.70 -21.58
CA ASP A 306 2.64 -3.52 -20.45
C ASP A 306 3.93 -3.00 -19.77
N LYS A 307 3.87 -2.81 -18.45
CA LYS A 307 4.98 -2.60 -17.51
C LYS A 307 4.95 -3.74 -16.51
N LEU A 308 5.48 -4.87 -16.95
CA LEU A 308 5.45 -6.13 -16.21
C LEU A 308 6.61 -6.17 -15.22
N ILE A 309 6.28 -6.22 -13.94
CA ILE A 309 7.22 -6.12 -12.83
C ILE A 309 7.50 -7.52 -12.29
N ASP A 310 8.78 -7.84 -12.14
CA ASP A 310 9.26 -9.06 -11.46
C ASP A 310 8.62 -10.38 -11.92
N GLY A 311 8.33 -10.47 -13.23
CA GLY A 311 7.84 -11.71 -13.85
C GLY A 311 6.35 -11.76 -14.13
N ALA A 312 5.61 -10.68 -13.89
CA ALA A 312 4.23 -10.53 -14.33
C ALA A 312 4.08 -10.83 -15.83
N ILE A 313 2.91 -11.33 -16.22
CA ILE A 313 2.64 -11.79 -17.60
C ILE A 313 1.69 -10.89 -18.39
N GLY A 314 0.97 -9.98 -17.73
CA GLY A 314 0.08 -9.02 -18.39
C GLY A 314 -1.26 -9.65 -18.76
N ALA A 315 -1.53 -9.79 -20.06
CA ALA A 315 -2.77 -10.39 -20.55
C ALA A 315 -2.91 -11.85 -20.10
N ALA A 316 -4.14 -12.25 -19.75
CA ALA A 316 -4.46 -13.64 -19.41
C ALA A 316 -4.03 -14.59 -20.54
N GLU A 317 -3.28 -15.63 -20.20
CA GLU A 317 -2.89 -16.72 -21.10
C GLU A 317 -3.93 -17.84 -21.08
N THR A 318 -4.66 -18.01 -19.96
CA THR A 318 -5.77 -18.95 -19.82
C THR A 318 -7.06 -18.29 -19.35
N PRO A 319 -8.24 -18.92 -19.61
CA PRO A 319 -9.53 -18.38 -19.15
C PRO A 319 -9.66 -18.24 -17.63
N GLU A 320 -8.89 -19.00 -16.85
CA GLU A 320 -8.93 -19.01 -15.39
C GLU A 320 -8.22 -17.79 -14.76
N GLU A 321 -7.31 -17.17 -15.51
CA GLU A 321 -6.56 -15.96 -15.11
C GLU A 321 -7.35 -14.68 -15.42
N VAL A 322 -8.42 -14.78 -16.21
CA VAL A 322 -9.24 -13.62 -16.60
C VAL A 322 -9.95 -13.09 -15.37
N GLY A 323 -9.52 -11.91 -14.97
CA GLY A 323 -10.02 -11.25 -13.79
C GLY A 323 -11.09 -10.22 -14.09
N ALA A 324 -11.93 -9.96 -13.09
CA ALA A 324 -13.05 -9.03 -13.22
C ALA A 324 -12.62 -7.59 -12.93
N GLU A 325 -11.57 -7.42 -12.14
CA GLU A 325 -11.04 -6.12 -11.71
C GLU A 325 -10.33 -5.43 -12.87
N SER A 326 -9.33 -6.10 -13.45
CA SER A 326 -8.61 -5.61 -14.63
C SER A 326 -9.56 -5.38 -15.82
N ALA A 327 -10.55 -6.25 -16.01
CA ALA A 327 -11.59 -6.03 -17.01
C ALA A 327 -12.39 -4.74 -16.74
N LEU A 328 -12.79 -4.50 -15.50
CA LEU A 328 -13.51 -3.29 -15.09
C LEU A 328 -12.67 -2.03 -15.34
N ASP A 329 -11.44 -2.02 -14.84
CA ASP A 329 -10.56 -0.85 -14.82
C ASP A 329 -10.23 -0.38 -16.23
N PHE A 330 -9.81 -1.29 -17.11
CA PHE A 330 -9.53 -0.94 -18.51
C PHE A 330 -10.81 -0.57 -19.28
N GLN A 331 -11.93 -1.28 -19.09
CA GLN A 331 -13.17 -1.03 -19.85
C GLN A 331 -13.88 0.26 -19.42
N VAL A 332 -13.71 0.71 -18.18
CA VAL A 332 -14.23 2.02 -17.75
C VAL A 332 -13.29 3.17 -18.12
N ALA A 333 -11.98 3.02 -17.93
CA ALA A 333 -11.04 4.12 -18.12
C ALA A 333 -10.81 4.42 -19.60
N TRP A 334 -10.52 3.41 -20.40
CA TRP A 334 -9.97 3.62 -21.74
C TRP A 334 -10.96 4.32 -22.68
N PRO A 335 -12.23 3.88 -22.79
CA PRO A 335 -13.16 4.58 -23.65
C PRO A 335 -13.38 6.03 -23.25
N LEU A 336 -13.15 6.43 -21.99
CA LEU A 336 -13.25 7.82 -21.55
C LEU A 336 -12.11 8.68 -22.11
N ILE A 337 -10.88 8.15 -22.09
CA ILE A 337 -9.65 8.89 -22.47
C ILE A 337 -9.25 8.74 -23.95
N TRP A 338 -9.84 7.79 -24.69
CA TRP A 338 -9.52 7.55 -26.10
C TRP A 338 -9.50 8.86 -26.94
N PRO A 339 -8.47 9.11 -27.78
CA PRO A 339 -7.40 8.21 -28.22
C PRO A 339 -6.11 8.19 -27.37
N GLN A 340 -6.13 8.67 -26.13
CA GLN A 340 -5.02 8.47 -25.19
C GLN A 340 -4.85 6.97 -24.83
N ASN A 341 -3.63 6.56 -24.48
CA ASN A 341 -3.30 5.19 -24.11
C ASN A 341 -3.39 4.94 -22.59
N THR A 342 -3.49 3.66 -22.23
CA THR A 342 -3.27 3.18 -20.86
C THR A 342 -1.96 2.39 -20.76
N VAL A 343 -1.43 2.33 -19.55
CA VAL A 343 -0.26 1.54 -19.15
C VAL A 343 -0.72 0.58 -18.06
N LEU A 344 -0.39 -0.71 -18.21
CA LEU A 344 -0.58 -1.71 -17.17
C LEU A 344 0.68 -1.78 -16.32
N PHE A 345 0.59 -1.47 -15.03
CA PHE A 345 1.61 -1.83 -14.05
C PHE A 345 1.15 -3.09 -13.33
N GLN A 346 1.66 -4.25 -13.75
CA GLN A 346 1.35 -5.53 -13.10
C GLN A 346 2.57 -6.04 -12.36
N THR A 347 2.37 -6.52 -11.14
CA THR A 347 3.45 -6.99 -10.27
C THR A 347 3.42 -8.47 -10.03
N ASP A 348 4.63 -8.99 -9.86
CA ASP A 348 4.94 -10.34 -9.41
C ASP A 348 4.68 -11.43 -10.46
N ASP A 349 5.36 -12.56 -10.32
CA ASP A 349 5.07 -13.72 -11.16
C ASP A 349 3.83 -14.48 -10.69
N GLN A 350 3.35 -15.37 -11.56
CA GLN A 350 2.16 -16.18 -11.33
C GLN A 350 2.18 -16.99 -10.02
N TYR A 351 3.36 -17.45 -9.57
CA TYR A 351 3.45 -18.22 -8.33
C TYR A 351 3.20 -17.32 -7.11
N ILE A 352 3.76 -16.11 -7.12
CA ILE A 352 3.54 -15.13 -6.06
C ILE A 352 2.10 -14.61 -6.09
N GLU A 353 1.61 -14.18 -7.26
CA GLU A 353 0.26 -13.62 -7.45
C GLU A 353 -0.83 -14.60 -6.95
N VAL A 354 -0.77 -15.87 -7.36
CA VAL A 354 -1.74 -16.88 -6.92
C VAL A 354 -1.63 -17.14 -5.42
N ASN A 355 -0.42 -17.22 -4.86
CA ASN A 355 -0.26 -17.47 -3.43
C ASN A 355 -0.69 -16.29 -2.57
N GLN A 356 -0.61 -15.04 -3.04
CA GLN A 356 -1.14 -13.87 -2.32
C GLN A 356 -2.66 -13.96 -2.11
N THR A 357 -3.38 -14.65 -3.00
CA THR A 357 -4.83 -14.90 -2.88
C THR A 357 -5.17 -16.12 -2.04
N ASP A 358 -4.18 -16.95 -1.68
CA ASP A 358 -4.38 -18.12 -0.84
C ASP A 358 -4.54 -17.66 0.62
N PRO A 359 -5.68 -17.95 1.28
CA PRO A 359 -5.94 -17.53 2.66
C PRO A 359 -4.92 -18.11 3.66
N ASP A 360 -4.17 -19.15 3.27
CA ASP A 360 -3.13 -19.77 4.10
C ASP A 360 -1.73 -19.17 3.85
N THR A 361 -1.57 -18.19 2.97
CA THR A 361 -0.30 -17.49 2.71
C THR A 361 -0.22 -16.20 3.54
N PRO A 362 0.92 -15.91 4.19
CA PRO A 362 1.06 -14.64 4.91
C PRO A 362 1.17 -13.47 3.91
N TYR A 363 0.40 -12.41 4.13
CA TYR A 363 0.29 -11.22 3.26
C TYR A 363 1.65 -10.69 2.79
N LEU A 364 1.97 -10.76 1.49
CA LEU A 364 3.31 -10.50 0.99
C LEU A 364 3.60 -9.03 0.62
N GLY A 365 3.34 -8.09 1.54
CA GLY A 365 3.71 -6.67 1.35
C GLY A 365 3.26 -6.08 0.00
N PHE A 366 1.95 -5.87 -0.17
CA PHE A 366 1.28 -5.75 -1.47
C PHE A 366 1.83 -4.71 -2.46
N TRP A 367 2.29 -3.55 -1.97
CA TRP A 367 2.76 -2.47 -2.87
C TRP A 367 4.27 -2.46 -3.09
N ASN A 368 5.00 -3.39 -2.49
CA ASN A 368 6.44 -3.22 -2.34
C ASN A 368 7.15 -3.39 -3.68
N THR A 369 6.78 -4.40 -4.46
CA THR A 369 7.34 -4.66 -5.79
C THR A 369 6.91 -3.58 -6.79
N PHE A 370 5.70 -3.02 -6.63
CA PHE A 370 5.26 -1.86 -7.39
C PHE A 370 6.15 -0.62 -7.14
N PHE A 371 6.37 -0.27 -5.87
CA PHE A 371 7.22 0.86 -5.51
C PHE A 371 8.69 0.60 -5.80
N ASP A 372 9.19 -0.63 -5.66
CA ASP A 372 10.53 -1.04 -6.05
C ASP A 372 10.78 -0.69 -7.52
N ALA A 373 9.84 -1.05 -8.41
CA ALA A 373 9.98 -0.82 -9.84
C ALA A 373 9.90 0.65 -10.26
N LEU A 374 9.17 1.50 -9.52
CA LEU A 374 9.01 2.93 -9.81
C LEU A 374 10.06 3.81 -9.15
N ASP A 375 10.39 3.55 -7.89
CA ASP A 375 11.45 4.22 -7.15
C ASP A 375 12.51 3.17 -6.76
N GLY A 376 13.59 3.08 -7.52
CA GLY A 376 14.68 2.17 -7.18
C GLY A 376 15.33 2.45 -5.81
N SER A 377 15.11 3.63 -5.21
CA SER A 377 15.48 3.92 -3.82
C SER A 377 14.63 3.15 -2.82
N TYR A 378 13.41 2.78 -3.19
CA TYR A 378 12.50 2.05 -2.35
C TYR A 378 13.02 0.66 -1.96
N CYS A 379 13.67 -0.08 -2.89
CA CYS A 379 14.38 -1.36 -2.70
C CYS A 379 15.41 -1.41 -1.55
N THR A 380 15.61 -0.26 -0.95
CA THR A 380 16.75 0.12 -0.17
C THR A 380 16.37 1.15 0.90
N TYR A 381 15.17 1.72 0.84
CA TYR A 381 14.77 2.84 1.67
C TYR A 381 14.29 2.34 3.03
N SER A 382 14.96 2.79 4.09
CA SER A 382 14.56 2.57 5.48
C SER A 382 13.83 3.78 6.06
N ALA A 383 12.63 3.57 6.58
CA ALA A 383 11.92 4.54 7.41
C ALA A 383 10.93 3.87 8.34
N HIS A 384 10.65 4.53 9.46
CA HIS A 384 9.73 4.05 10.50
C HIS A 384 10.09 2.66 11.06
N GLY A 385 11.34 2.21 10.92
CA GLY A 385 11.78 0.88 11.36
C GLY A 385 11.63 -0.22 10.31
N GLU A 386 11.20 0.11 9.09
CA GLU A 386 11.07 -0.80 7.95
C GLU A 386 11.92 -0.38 6.77
N THR A 387 12.36 -1.35 5.96
CA THR A 387 13.20 -1.12 4.78
C THR A 387 12.61 -1.81 3.57
N GLY A 388 12.66 -1.20 2.38
CA GLY A 388 12.11 -1.82 1.17
C GLY A 388 13.10 -2.74 0.49
N ASN A 389 12.56 -3.50 -0.47
CA ASN A 389 12.74 -4.94 -0.55
C ASN A 389 13.31 -5.55 0.73
N CYS A 390 12.44 -5.65 1.73
CA CYS A 390 12.77 -6.40 2.89
C CYS A 390 12.76 -7.88 2.54
N GLU A 391 13.95 -8.44 2.33
CA GLU A 391 14.10 -9.88 2.12
C GLU A 391 13.58 -10.73 3.31
N LYS A 392 13.05 -10.11 4.41
CA LYS A 392 12.71 -10.79 5.69
C LYS A 392 11.47 -11.59 5.49
N ALA A 393 11.51 -12.77 6.10
CA ALA A 393 10.34 -13.58 6.11
C ALA A 393 9.19 -12.88 6.82
N GLU A 394 9.50 -12.10 7.85
CA GLU A 394 8.61 -11.27 8.66
C GLU A 394 8.19 -9.95 8.02
N CYS A 395 8.92 -9.42 7.03
CA CYS A 395 8.48 -8.24 6.27
C CYS A 395 7.54 -8.59 5.14
N LEU A 396 7.55 -9.86 4.76
CA LEU A 396 6.62 -10.47 3.82
C LEU A 396 6.85 -10.08 2.36
N ASP A 397 7.87 -9.32 1.98
CA ASP A 397 8.11 -9.03 0.56
C ASP A 397 8.40 -10.30 -0.28
N PRO A 398 7.94 -10.35 -1.54
CA PRO A 398 8.36 -11.35 -2.52
C PRO A 398 9.88 -11.33 -2.72
N GLN A 399 10.46 -12.48 -3.08
CA GLN A 399 11.90 -12.61 -3.31
C GLN A 399 12.17 -12.91 -4.78
N TYR A 400 13.09 -12.15 -5.39
CA TYR A 400 13.54 -12.36 -6.76
C TYR A 400 15.07 -12.49 -6.84
N PRO A 401 15.62 -13.43 -7.63
CA PRO A 401 14.93 -14.45 -8.43
C PRO A 401 14.03 -15.37 -7.59
N ASP A 402 12.82 -15.65 -8.05
CA ASP A 402 11.85 -16.48 -7.34
C ASP A 402 12.36 -17.93 -7.32
N PRO A 403 12.66 -18.49 -6.13
CA PRO A 403 13.16 -19.86 -6.02
C PRO A 403 12.09 -20.94 -6.28
N ASN A 404 10.82 -20.55 -6.46
CA ASN A 404 9.73 -21.51 -6.62
C ASN A 404 9.63 -22.06 -8.06
N PRO A 405 9.06 -23.26 -8.26
CA PRO A 405 8.96 -23.87 -9.58
C PRO A 405 8.13 -23.00 -10.54
N GLY A 406 8.75 -22.57 -11.64
CA GLY A 406 8.10 -21.69 -12.62
C GLY A 406 8.17 -20.20 -12.27
N GLY A 407 8.77 -19.85 -11.13
CA GLY A 407 8.98 -18.47 -10.70
C GLY A 407 9.96 -17.70 -11.59
N TYR A 408 9.89 -16.38 -11.53
CA TYR A 408 10.72 -15.46 -12.28
C TYR A 408 12.19 -15.58 -11.90
N GLN A 409 13.03 -15.92 -12.87
CA GLN A 409 14.47 -16.15 -12.62
C GLN A 409 15.34 -14.90 -12.79
N GLY A 410 14.74 -13.74 -13.10
CA GLY A 410 15.46 -12.47 -13.23
C GLY A 410 15.76 -11.82 -11.89
N GLU A 411 16.63 -10.80 -11.92
CA GLU A 411 16.88 -9.98 -10.75
C GLU A 411 15.65 -9.12 -10.42
N LEU A 412 15.47 -8.81 -9.12
CA LEU A 412 14.48 -7.83 -8.66
C LEU A 412 14.61 -6.53 -9.45
N GLN A 413 13.48 -6.02 -9.92
CA GLN A 413 13.40 -4.79 -10.68
C GLN A 413 13.30 -3.57 -9.77
N CYS A 414 14.41 -2.84 -9.64
CA CYS A 414 14.50 -1.60 -8.88
C CYS A 414 14.62 -0.37 -9.80
N GLY A 415 13.61 0.50 -9.81
CA GLY A 415 13.62 1.77 -10.56
C GLY A 415 13.70 1.57 -12.07
N VAL A 416 13.06 0.53 -12.59
CA VAL A 416 13.12 0.17 -14.01
C VAL A 416 12.06 0.88 -14.86
N TYR A 417 11.05 1.47 -14.22
CA TYR A 417 9.94 2.12 -14.90
C TYR A 417 9.73 3.57 -14.43
N GLU A 418 9.53 4.46 -15.39
CA GLU A 418 9.03 5.81 -15.10
C GLU A 418 7.54 5.74 -14.74
N PRO A 419 7.09 6.45 -13.68
CA PRO A 419 5.68 6.51 -13.33
C PRO A 419 4.90 7.31 -14.38
N THR A 420 3.64 6.95 -14.59
CA THR A 420 2.70 7.77 -15.37
C THR A 420 2.25 9.00 -14.59
N ASN A 421 1.75 10.03 -15.28
CA ASN A 421 1.25 11.26 -14.61
C ASN A 421 0.06 11.00 -13.68
N VAL A 422 -0.72 9.96 -13.96
CA VAL A 422 -1.84 9.50 -13.13
C VAL A 422 -1.75 7.98 -13.05
N ILE A 423 -1.90 7.44 -11.83
CA ILE A 423 -1.92 6.01 -11.55
C ILE A 423 -3.23 5.72 -10.81
N SER A 424 -4.08 4.86 -11.40
CA SER A 424 -5.28 4.32 -10.76
C SER A 424 -4.95 3.00 -10.07
N ILE A 425 -5.48 2.84 -8.87
CA ILE A 425 -5.28 1.67 -8.03
C ILE A 425 -6.63 1.28 -7.41
N SER A 426 -7.07 0.06 -7.70
CA SER A 426 -8.37 -0.47 -7.26
C SER A 426 -8.24 -1.63 -6.27
N TYR A 427 -7.19 -1.58 -5.44
CA TYR A 427 -6.88 -2.58 -4.42
C TYR A 427 -6.63 -1.91 -3.06
N GLY A 428 -6.87 -2.67 -1.99
CA GLY A 428 -6.60 -2.22 -0.62
C GLY A 428 -7.01 -3.29 0.40
N GLY A 429 -6.59 -3.11 1.65
CA GLY A 429 -7.03 -3.89 2.80
C GLY A 429 -7.62 -2.98 3.87
N GLY A 430 -7.74 -3.47 5.10
CA GLY A 430 -8.04 -2.63 6.24
C GLY A 430 -6.77 -2.08 6.90
N GLU A 431 -6.85 -0.87 7.43
CA GLU A 431 -5.71 -0.12 7.98
C GLU A 431 -5.06 -0.80 9.20
N GLY A 432 -5.82 -1.61 9.94
CA GLY A 432 -5.27 -2.39 11.05
C GLY A 432 -4.57 -3.69 10.63
N ASP A 433 -4.65 -4.08 9.35
CA ASP A 433 -4.04 -5.34 8.86
C ASP A 433 -2.53 -5.22 8.82
N LEU A 434 -2.02 -3.99 8.74
CA LEU A 434 -0.61 -3.65 8.67
C LEU A 434 -0.21 -2.75 9.84
N PRO A 435 1.00 -2.90 10.39
CA PRO A 435 1.51 -1.99 11.40
C PRO A 435 1.55 -0.55 10.89
N GLY A 436 1.20 0.42 11.74
CA GLY A 436 1.16 1.83 11.33
C GLY A 436 2.48 2.39 10.78
N TYR A 437 3.62 1.86 11.22
CA TYR A 437 4.92 2.23 10.64
C TYR A 437 5.08 1.80 9.18
N TYR A 438 4.51 0.65 8.81
CA TYR A 438 4.58 0.11 7.46
C TYR A 438 3.75 1.00 6.52
N LEU A 439 2.52 1.32 6.93
CA LEU A 439 1.66 2.23 6.19
C LEU A 439 2.29 3.61 6.00
N ARG A 440 2.96 4.16 7.03
CA ARG A 440 3.69 5.44 6.92
C ARG A 440 4.79 5.36 5.88
N ARG A 441 5.51 4.24 5.80
CA ARG A 441 6.54 4.02 4.79
C ARG A 441 5.97 3.97 3.37
N GLN A 442 4.89 3.22 3.14
CA GLN A 442 4.21 3.19 1.84
C GLN A 442 3.73 4.59 1.43
N CYS A 443 3.18 5.32 2.39
CA CYS A 443 2.69 6.67 2.15
C CYS A 443 3.81 7.67 1.86
N ASP A 444 5.02 7.49 2.42
CA ASP A 444 6.18 8.31 2.06
C ASP A 444 6.62 8.07 0.59
N GLU A 445 6.41 6.89 0.01
CA GLU A 445 6.64 6.68 -1.44
C GLU A 445 5.61 7.38 -2.31
N ILE A 446 4.36 7.33 -1.90
CA ILE A 446 3.30 8.08 -2.58
C ILE A 446 3.60 9.59 -2.50
N MET A 447 4.16 10.08 -1.40
CA MET A 447 4.65 11.45 -1.30
C MET A 447 5.77 11.74 -2.33
N LYS A 448 6.74 10.83 -2.50
CA LYS A 448 7.80 10.98 -3.52
C LYS A 448 7.25 10.98 -4.94
N LEU A 449 6.26 10.15 -5.25
CA LEU A 449 5.52 10.20 -6.53
C LEU A 449 4.81 11.55 -6.70
N GLY A 450 4.17 12.05 -5.64
CA GLY A 450 3.55 13.38 -5.62
C GLY A 450 4.55 14.50 -5.89
N LEU A 451 5.77 14.42 -5.35
CA LEU A 451 6.86 15.38 -5.63
C LEU A 451 7.25 15.39 -7.10
N GLN A 452 7.11 14.25 -7.79
CA GLN A 452 7.34 14.11 -9.24
C GLN A 452 6.16 14.54 -10.11
N GLY A 453 5.07 15.01 -9.51
CA GLY A 453 3.89 15.45 -10.26
C GLY A 453 2.97 14.33 -10.71
N VAL A 454 3.07 13.17 -10.05
CA VAL A 454 2.17 12.03 -10.23
C VAL A 454 0.95 12.19 -9.32
N THR A 455 -0.24 11.94 -9.86
CA THR A 455 -1.44 11.73 -9.04
C THR A 455 -1.69 10.24 -8.83
N VAL A 456 -1.65 9.78 -7.58
CA VAL A 456 -2.07 8.42 -7.21
C VAL A 456 -3.54 8.46 -6.77
N VAL A 457 -4.39 7.73 -7.47
CA VAL A 457 -5.84 7.64 -7.23
C VAL A 457 -6.16 6.24 -6.69
N ILE A 458 -6.76 6.16 -5.50
CA ILE A 458 -7.05 4.88 -4.84
C ILE A 458 -8.54 4.73 -4.53
N SER A 459 -9.12 3.57 -4.81
CA SER A 459 -10.48 3.18 -4.40
C SER A 459 -10.63 3.19 -2.87
N SER A 460 -11.71 3.77 -2.33
CA SER A 460 -11.85 3.90 -0.87
C SER A 460 -12.30 2.65 -0.13
N GLY A 461 -12.68 1.57 -0.84
CA GLY A 461 -13.17 0.31 -0.28
C GLY A 461 -14.69 0.15 -0.39
N ASP A 462 -15.19 -1.07 -0.20
CA ASP A 462 -16.59 -1.44 -0.48
C ASP A 462 -17.36 -1.95 0.75
N ASP A 463 -16.74 -1.85 1.93
CA ASP A 463 -17.26 -2.34 3.20
C ASP A 463 -17.56 -1.19 4.20
N GLY A 464 -17.79 0.03 3.69
CA GLY A 464 -18.27 1.15 4.49
C GLY A 464 -17.29 1.60 5.57
N VAL A 465 -17.71 1.56 6.84
CA VAL A 465 -16.87 1.96 7.98
C VAL A 465 -15.96 0.84 8.52
N GLY A 466 -16.01 -0.36 7.96
CA GLY A 466 -15.25 -1.52 8.44
C GLY A 466 -14.60 -2.32 7.31
N SER A 467 -14.01 -3.46 7.66
CA SER A 467 -13.63 -4.49 6.69
C SER A 467 -14.81 -5.44 6.40
N TYR A 468 -14.61 -6.33 5.45
CA TYR A 468 -15.52 -7.44 5.18
C TYR A 468 -15.72 -8.31 6.44
N PRO A 469 -16.98 -8.67 6.79
CA PRO A 469 -17.24 -9.52 7.95
C PRO A 469 -16.54 -10.88 7.88
N GLY A 470 -15.71 -11.18 8.88
CA GLY A 470 -14.93 -12.41 9.00
C GLY A 470 -13.49 -12.29 8.49
N ASP A 471 -13.15 -11.19 7.83
CA ASP A 471 -11.79 -10.91 7.39
C ASP A 471 -10.85 -10.64 8.59
N ALA A 472 -9.61 -11.12 8.51
CA ALA A 472 -8.60 -11.04 9.57
C ALA A 472 -9.08 -11.45 10.99
N GLY A 473 -10.14 -12.26 11.09
CA GLY A 473 -10.77 -12.63 12.37
C GLY A 473 -11.75 -11.60 12.95
N LEU A 474 -12.05 -10.52 12.22
CA LEU A 474 -13.00 -9.48 12.56
C LEU A 474 -14.43 -9.95 12.23
N GLN A 475 -15.09 -10.62 13.17
CA GLN A 475 -16.38 -11.29 12.94
C GLN A 475 -17.46 -10.42 12.26
N ASN A 476 -17.46 -9.12 12.52
CA ASN A 476 -18.40 -8.14 11.96
C ASN A 476 -17.70 -6.99 11.22
N GLY A 477 -16.42 -7.13 10.86
CA GLY A 477 -15.66 -6.12 10.13
C GLY A 477 -15.03 -5.01 10.98
N CYS A 478 -15.13 -5.07 12.31
CA CYS A 478 -14.66 -4.02 13.21
C CYS A 478 -13.58 -4.52 14.14
N ALA A 479 -12.70 -3.61 14.56
CA ALA A 479 -11.68 -3.86 15.55
C ALA A 479 -12.17 -3.63 17.00
N GLY A 480 -11.23 -3.83 17.93
CA GLY A 480 -11.44 -3.65 19.36
C GLY A 480 -12.06 -4.85 20.06
N PRO A 481 -11.97 -4.92 21.39
CA PRO A 481 -12.40 -6.07 22.18
C PRO A 481 -13.90 -6.40 22.06
N ASN A 482 -14.71 -5.40 21.69
CA ASN A 482 -16.15 -5.52 21.52
C ASN A 482 -16.59 -5.58 20.04
N GLY A 483 -15.66 -5.52 19.08
CA GLY A 483 -15.97 -5.45 17.66
C GLY A 483 -16.80 -4.21 17.30
N THR A 484 -16.41 -3.04 17.85
CA THR A 484 -17.15 -1.77 17.66
C THR A 484 -16.32 -0.67 17.01
N VAL A 485 -15.00 -0.82 16.95
CA VAL A 485 -14.12 0.22 16.42
C VAL A 485 -14.07 0.10 14.90
N PHE A 486 -14.39 1.19 14.21
CA PHE A 486 -14.36 1.28 12.76
C PHE A 486 -12.96 0.97 12.22
N TYR A 487 -12.95 0.31 11.07
CA TYR A 487 -11.77 -0.28 10.47
C TYR A 487 -11.59 0.31 9.07
N PRO A 488 -10.96 1.48 8.96
CA PRO A 488 -10.87 2.20 7.69
C PRO A 488 -9.98 1.44 6.69
N GLY A 489 -10.11 1.73 5.39
CA GLY A 489 -9.24 1.14 4.35
C GLY A 489 -7.77 1.56 4.51
N SER A 490 -6.83 0.67 4.20
CA SER A 490 -5.39 0.84 4.48
C SER A 490 -4.74 1.99 3.71
N ASP A 491 -4.75 1.94 2.38
CA ASP A 491 -3.97 2.84 1.53
C ASP A 491 -4.76 4.09 1.13
N ALA A 492 -6.09 3.96 1.10
CA ALA A 492 -7.00 5.08 0.93
C ALA A 492 -6.90 6.12 2.06
N THR A 493 -6.39 5.75 3.24
CA THR A 493 -6.17 6.71 4.35
C THR A 493 -4.85 7.47 4.25
N CYS A 494 -3.93 7.12 3.33
CA CYS A 494 -2.72 7.91 3.11
C CYS A 494 -3.10 9.36 2.72
N PRO A 495 -2.53 10.39 3.37
CA PRO A 495 -2.84 11.79 3.05
C PRO A 495 -2.31 12.27 1.70
N PHE A 496 -1.54 11.46 0.96
CA PHE A 496 -0.94 11.82 -0.33
C PHE A 496 -1.61 11.16 -1.54
N VAL A 497 -2.64 10.34 -1.33
CA VAL A 497 -3.49 9.80 -2.40
C VAL A 497 -4.74 10.65 -2.58
N LEU A 498 -5.33 10.58 -3.78
CA LEU A 498 -6.73 10.95 -3.99
C LEU A 498 -7.61 9.72 -3.73
N ALA A 499 -8.23 9.65 -2.55
CA ALA A 499 -9.13 8.56 -2.18
C ALA A 499 -10.52 8.77 -2.79
N VAL A 500 -11.05 7.75 -3.48
CA VAL A 500 -12.28 7.87 -4.28
C VAL A 500 -13.37 6.93 -3.78
N GLY A 501 -14.45 7.52 -3.28
CA GLY A 501 -15.68 6.83 -2.89
C GLY A 501 -16.62 6.51 -4.05
N SER A 502 -17.68 5.77 -3.73
CA SER A 502 -18.68 5.28 -4.66
C SER A 502 -20.03 5.95 -4.45
N THR A 503 -20.59 6.50 -5.51
CA THR A 503 -21.99 6.91 -5.62
C THR A 503 -22.76 5.99 -6.57
N GLN A 504 -24.08 6.07 -6.53
CA GLN A 504 -24.93 5.45 -7.54
C GLN A 504 -25.87 6.47 -8.19
N LEU A 505 -26.26 6.19 -9.44
CA LEU A 505 -27.20 7.00 -10.19
C LEU A 505 -28.62 6.47 -9.99
N ASP A 506 -29.42 7.18 -9.19
CA ASP A 506 -30.81 6.83 -8.94
C ASP A 506 -31.80 7.72 -9.71
N GLY A 507 -32.97 7.15 -9.97
CA GLY A 507 -34.12 7.94 -10.39
C GLY A 507 -34.62 8.83 -9.24
N PRO A 508 -35.25 9.98 -9.52
CA PRO A 508 -35.83 10.83 -8.49
C PRO A 508 -36.69 10.05 -7.47
N PRO A 509 -36.58 10.32 -6.15
CA PRO A 509 -37.36 9.61 -5.13
C PRO A 509 -38.88 9.69 -5.38
N GLY A 510 -39.60 8.57 -5.24
CA GLY A 510 -41.08 8.55 -5.16
C GLY A 510 -41.85 8.09 -6.41
N THR A 511 -41.19 7.57 -7.44
CA THR A 511 -41.83 7.20 -8.72
C THR A 511 -41.47 5.76 -9.08
N GLY A 512 -42.17 4.81 -8.45
CA GLY A 512 -42.07 3.37 -8.70
C GLY A 512 -42.50 2.90 -10.10
N ASN A 513 -42.60 3.80 -11.07
CA ASN A 513 -42.80 3.54 -12.50
C ASN A 513 -42.36 4.80 -13.27
N PHE A 514 -41.06 4.96 -13.47
CA PHE A 514 -40.50 6.13 -14.16
C PHE A 514 -40.74 6.07 -15.68
N SER A 515 -41.31 7.14 -16.24
CA SER A 515 -41.47 7.31 -17.69
C SER A 515 -40.12 7.64 -18.34
N ARG A 516 -39.70 6.75 -19.25
CA ARG A 516 -38.41 6.74 -20.00
C ARG A 516 -38.33 7.85 -21.06
N THR A 517 -38.21 9.11 -20.64
CA THR A 517 -37.86 10.20 -21.56
C THR A 517 -36.43 10.68 -21.30
N SER A 518 -35.70 11.02 -22.38
CA SER A 518 -34.27 11.38 -22.41
C SER A 518 -33.87 12.64 -21.61
N ALA A 519 -34.82 13.28 -20.94
CA ALA A 519 -34.67 14.50 -20.15
C ALA A 519 -34.63 14.27 -18.62
N CYS A 520 -34.74 13.03 -18.13
CA CYS A 520 -34.65 12.74 -16.70
C CYS A 520 -33.22 12.94 -16.18
N ARG A 521 -33.04 13.95 -15.32
CA ARG A 521 -31.80 14.16 -14.55
C ARG A 521 -31.76 13.14 -13.42
N LEU A 522 -30.80 12.22 -13.48
CA LEU A 522 -30.55 11.27 -12.40
C LEU A 522 -30.01 12.02 -11.20
N THR A 523 -30.38 11.55 -10.00
CA THR A 523 -29.83 12.04 -8.75
C THR A 523 -28.71 11.08 -8.35
N GLU A 524 -27.60 11.66 -7.91
CA GLU A 524 -26.48 10.88 -7.39
C GLU A 524 -26.61 10.82 -5.87
N VAL A 525 -26.50 9.61 -5.32
CA VAL A 525 -26.64 9.32 -3.88
C VAL A 525 -25.53 8.37 -3.44
N ALA A 526 -25.33 8.22 -2.13
CA ALA A 526 -24.42 7.19 -1.64
C ALA A 526 -24.87 5.80 -2.12
N THR A 527 -23.91 4.93 -2.43
CA THR A 527 -24.19 3.59 -2.96
C THR A 527 -24.94 2.75 -1.92
N THR A 528 -25.97 2.02 -2.36
CA THR A 528 -26.82 1.21 -1.47
C THR A 528 -26.66 -0.29 -1.67
N ARG A 529 -26.11 -0.75 -2.81
CA ARG A 529 -25.83 -2.16 -3.06
C ARG A 529 -24.65 -2.66 -2.21
N PHE A 530 -23.68 -1.80 -2.00
CA PHE A 530 -22.56 -1.95 -1.09
C PHE A 530 -22.24 -0.55 -0.48
N PRO A 531 -21.81 -0.48 0.78
CA PRO A 531 -21.47 0.77 1.43
C PRO A 531 -20.11 1.30 0.95
N SER A 532 -20.06 2.53 0.44
CA SER A 532 -18.79 3.17 0.06
C SER A 532 -17.85 3.29 1.26
N GLY A 533 -16.62 2.83 1.11
CA GLY A 533 -15.57 2.91 2.12
C GLY A 533 -15.31 4.35 2.53
N GLY A 534 -15.27 4.61 3.84
CA GLY A 534 -15.12 5.96 4.35
C GLY A 534 -15.14 6.05 5.87
N GLY A 535 -14.45 7.05 6.41
CA GLY A 535 -14.28 7.21 7.85
C GLY A 535 -13.08 8.07 8.21
N PHE A 536 -12.42 7.73 9.32
CA PHE A 536 -11.24 8.42 9.82
C PHE A 536 -10.12 7.42 10.07
N SER A 537 -8.93 7.73 9.57
CA SER A 537 -7.70 6.97 9.79
C SER A 537 -7.36 6.86 11.28
N ASN A 538 -6.93 5.68 11.69
CA ASN A 538 -6.34 5.38 12.98
C ASN A 538 -4.83 5.68 13.03
N VAL A 539 -4.16 5.78 11.87
CA VAL A 539 -2.70 5.94 11.74
C VAL A 539 -2.29 7.36 11.36
N PHE A 540 -2.93 7.92 10.33
CA PHE A 540 -2.60 9.22 9.77
C PHE A 540 -3.43 10.32 10.41
N ASP A 541 -2.78 11.42 10.77
CA ASP A 541 -3.45 12.61 11.29
C ASP A 541 -4.16 13.38 10.17
N THR A 542 -5.18 14.16 10.54
CA THR A 542 -5.89 15.03 9.60
C THR A 542 -4.91 16.02 8.95
N PRO A 543 -4.71 15.95 7.61
CA PRO A 543 -3.78 16.85 6.93
C PRO A 543 -4.30 18.29 6.92
N ALA A 544 -3.38 19.25 6.84
CA ALA A 544 -3.70 20.68 6.94
C ALA A 544 -4.72 21.14 5.89
N TYR A 545 -4.63 20.62 4.65
CA TYR A 545 -5.55 20.97 3.57
C TYR A 545 -7.00 20.51 3.84
N GLN A 546 -7.20 19.46 4.62
CA GLN A 546 -8.52 18.85 4.89
C GLN A 546 -9.13 19.34 6.20
N ARG A 547 -8.31 19.83 7.14
CA ARG A 547 -8.70 20.13 8.53
C ARG A 547 -10.02 20.87 8.67
N ARG A 548 -10.21 21.96 7.92
CA ARG A 548 -11.43 22.76 7.98
C ARG A 548 -12.68 21.95 7.61
N ALA A 549 -12.58 21.08 6.61
CA ALA A 549 -13.70 20.28 6.12
C ALA A 549 -14.10 19.23 7.16
N VAL A 550 -13.12 18.53 7.74
CA VAL A 550 -13.33 17.56 8.83
C VAL A 550 -13.91 18.23 10.08
N GLU A 551 -13.34 19.36 10.53
CA GLU A 551 -13.85 20.10 11.68
C GLU A 551 -15.31 20.54 11.48
N THR A 552 -15.67 20.96 10.26
CA THR A 552 -17.04 21.34 9.92
C THR A 552 -18.00 20.15 10.02
N TYR A 553 -17.64 18.98 9.44
CA TYR A 553 -18.46 17.78 9.54
C TYR A 553 -18.65 17.31 11.00
N LEU A 554 -17.56 17.31 11.78
CA LEU A 554 -17.59 16.91 13.18
C LEU A 554 -18.39 17.90 14.06
N ALA A 555 -18.46 19.17 13.70
CA ALA A 555 -19.27 20.15 14.42
C ALA A 555 -20.76 20.10 14.05
N ASP A 556 -21.06 19.98 12.74
CA ASP A 556 -22.42 20.17 12.23
C ASP A 556 -23.22 18.87 12.13
N THR A 557 -22.55 17.73 11.88
CA THR A 557 -23.22 16.44 11.58
C THR A 557 -22.95 15.38 12.64
N ALA A 558 -21.70 15.23 13.09
CA ALA A 558 -21.33 14.17 14.03
C ALA A 558 -22.12 14.15 15.36
N PRO A 559 -22.57 15.28 15.95
CA PRO A 559 -23.38 15.25 17.17
C PRO A 559 -24.75 14.56 17.02
N GLY A 560 -25.21 14.34 15.79
CA GLY A 560 -26.44 13.61 15.48
C GLY A 560 -26.24 12.10 15.26
N LEU A 561 -25.01 11.60 15.30
CA LEU A 561 -24.70 10.18 15.08
C LEU A 561 -24.93 9.36 16.36
N ALA A 562 -25.19 8.06 16.19
CA ALA A 562 -25.47 7.14 17.29
C ALA A 562 -24.21 6.60 17.99
N PHE A 563 -23.05 7.22 17.75
CA PHE A 563 -21.74 6.78 18.26
C PHE A 563 -20.82 7.98 18.46
N GLU A 564 -19.82 7.82 19.31
CA GLU A 564 -18.84 8.86 19.64
C GLU A 564 -17.43 8.48 19.14
N GLY A 565 -16.56 9.48 18.98
CA GLY A 565 -15.16 9.28 18.64
C GLY A 565 -14.28 9.18 19.87
N TYR A 566 -13.12 8.54 19.74
CA TYR A 566 -12.06 8.56 20.76
C TYR A 566 -10.90 9.47 20.33
N SER A 567 -10.07 9.84 21.31
CA SER A 567 -8.82 10.56 21.09
C SER A 567 -7.61 9.66 21.37
N GLY A 568 -6.51 9.90 20.66
CA GLY A 568 -5.28 9.12 20.81
C GLY A 568 -4.90 8.37 19.53
N ASP A 569 -3.70 7.80 19.51
CA ASP A 569 -3.21 6.93 18.43
C ASP A 569 -3.19 5.49 18.97
N PRO A 570 -4.17 4.64 18.59
CA PRO A 570 -4.20 3.25 19.05
C PRO A 570 -3.15 2.39 18.34
N GLY A 571 -2.52 2.89 17.26
CA GLY A 571 -1.77 2.05 16.32
C GLY A 571 -2.65 0.88 15.86
N THR A 572 -2.21 -0.34 16.18
CA THR A 572 -2.97 -1.57 15.93
C THR A 572 -3.60 -2.18 17.20
N ASN A 573 -3.43 -1.54 18.37
CA ASN A 573 -4.00 -2.01 19.64
C ASN A 573 -5.15 -1.13 20.12
N PHE A 574 -6.37 -1.65 19.96
CA PHE A 574 -7.61 -0.98 20.33
C PHE A 574 -8.12 -1.35 21.74
N SER A 575 -7.29 -1.94 22.62
CA SER A 575 -7.73 -2.34 23.97
C SER A 575 -8.17 -1.16 24.85
N ASP A 576 -7.61 0.02 24.61
CA ASP A 576 -7.70 1.17 25.51
C ASP A 576 -8.57 2.32 24.96
N VAL A 577 -9.19 2.15 23.79
CA VAL A 577 -10.00 3.21 23.13
C VAL A 577 -11.37 3.43 23.78
N GLY A 578 -11.74 2.61 24.76
CA GLY A 578 -13.00 2.72 25.50
C GLY A 578 -14.23 2.48 24.60
N ASP A 579 -15.25 3.32 24.76
CA ASP A 579 -16.53 3.22 24.03
C ASP A 579 -16.53 3.98 22.68
N GLY A 580 -15.45 4.66 22.32
CA GLY A 580 -15.34 5.37 21.05
C GLY A 580 -15.20 4.43 19.87
N VAL A 581 -15.73 4.82 18.70
CA VAL A 581 -15.73 3.95 17.50
C VAL A 581 -14.85 4.47 16.35
N TYR A 582 -14.43 5.73 16.37
CA TYR A 582 -13.54 6.31 15.35
C TYR A 582 -12.54 7.29 15.97
N ARG A 583 -11.38 7.48 15.32
CA ARG A 583 -10.33 8.39 15.80
C ARG A 583 -10.65 9.85 15.45
N ILE A 584 -10.83 10.68 16.47
CA ILE A 584 -10.88 12.14 16.32
C ILE A 584 -9.47 12.64 16.00
N GLY A 585 -9.35 13.43 14.94
CA GLY A 585 -8.06 13.95 14.45
C GLY A 585 -7.36 13.03 13.44
N GLY A 586 -7.99 11.93 13.02
CA GLY A 586 -7.53 11.11 11.90
C GLY A 586 -7.78 11.75 10.53
N ARG A 587 -7.02 11.36 9.50
CA ARG A 587 -7.30 11.68 8.08
C ARG A 587 -8.70 11.16 7.73
N GLY A 588 -9.61 12.06 7.37
CA GLY A 588 -10.95 11.69 6.93
C GLY A 588 -10.92 11.22 5.48
N TYR A 589 -11.67 10.20 5.07
CA TYR A 589 -11.73 9.73 3.67
C TYR A 589 -13.15 9.24 3.33
N PRO A 590 -13.54 9.20 2.04
CA PRO A 590 -12.76 9.54 0.84
C PRO A 590 -12.56 11.06 0.66
N ASP A 591 -11.73 11.46 -0.29
CA ASP A 591 -11.56 12.86 -0.67
C ASP A 591 -12.66 13.32 -1.62
N VAL A 592 -13.06 12.45 -2.55
CA VAL A 592 -14.05 12.67 -3.61
C VAL A 592 -14.83 11.38 -3.86
N ALA A 593 -15.86 11.43 -4.71
CA ALA A 593 -16.55 10.23 -5.16
C ALA A 593 -16.92 10.28 -6.65
N ALA A 594 -17.24 9.14 -7.24
CA ALA A 594 -17.86 9.05 -8.55
C ALA A 594 -18.75 7.81 -8.61
N VAL A 595 -19.48 7.65 -9.72
CA VAL A 595 -20.35 6.50 -9.93
C VAL A 595 -19.53 5.23 -9.81
N GLY A 596 -19.93 4.38 -8.88
CA GLY A 596 -19.26 3.13 -8.57
C GLY A 596 -20.17 1.90 -8.70
N ASP A 597 -21.41 2.03 -9.20
CA ASP A 597 -22.33 0.89 -9.30
C ASP A 597 -22.90 0.64 -10.71
N ARG A 598 -23.19 -0.63 -11.02
CA ARG A 598 -23.91 -1.13 -12.20
C ARG A 598 -23.23 -0.88 -13.54
N PHE A 599 -21.89 -0.81 -13.59
CA PHE A 599 -21.15 -0.68 -14.84
C PHE A 599 -21.26 -1.96 -15.67
N VAL A 600 -21.62 -1.82 -16.94
CA VAL A 600 -21.66 -2.94 -17.88
C VAL A 600 -20.24 -3.30 -18.27
N VAL A 601 -19.83 -4.52 -17.93
CA VAL A 601 -18.50 -5.06 -18.16
C VAL A 601 -18.58 -6.39 -18.90
N ARG A 602 -17.53 -6.72 -19.62
CA ARG A 602 -17.29 -8.05 -20.17
C ARG A 602 -16.07 -8.69 -19.51
N ALA A 603 -16.27 -9.82 -18.84
CA ALA A 603 -15.20 -10.56 -18.17
C ALA A 603 -15.43 -12.07 -18.30
N GLY A 604 -14.37 -12.83 -18.51
CA GLY A 604 -14.43 -14.29 -18.66
C GLY A 604 -15.37 -14.74 -19.80
N GLY A 605 -15.42 -13.98 -20.89
CA GLY A 605 -16.33 -14.26 -22.01
C GLY A 605 -17.81 -13.91 -21.76
N SER A 606 -18.15 -13.37 -20.59
CA SER A 606 -19.53 -13.11 -20.14
C SER A 606 -19.81 -11.62 -19.99
N TRP A 607 -21.04 -11.20 -20.29
CA TRP A 607 -21.51 -9.84 -20.02
C TRP A 607 -22.22 -9.80 -18.67
N GLY A 608 -21.89 -8.80 -17.87
CA GLY A 608 -22.50 -8.58 -16.56
C GLY A 608 -22.51 -7.12 -16.16
N THR A 609 -22.94 -6.87 -14.94
CA THR A 609 -22.68 -5.61 -14.27
C THR A 609 -21.78 -5.81 -13.07
N ILE A 610 -20.83 -4.91 -12.90
CA ILE A 610 -19.96 -4.83 -11.75
C ILE A 610 -20.05 -3.44 -11.11
N GLY A 611 -19.60 -3.33 -9.88
CA GLY A 611 -19.45 -2.07 -9.17
C GLY A 611 -18.44 -2.26 -8.07
N GLY A 612 -18.24 -1.21 -7.29
CA GLY A 612 -17.19 -1.05 -6.31
C GLY A 612 -16.63 0.36 -6.42
N THR A 613 -15.91 0.80 -5.40
CA THR A 613 -15.03 1.96 -5.50
C THR A 613 -13.90 1.73 -6.51
N SER A 614 -13.63 0.46 -6.84
CA SER A 614 -12.91 0.00 -8.02
C SER A 614 -13.41 0.57 -9.34
N LEU A 615 -14.72 0.83 -9.50
CA LEU A 615 -15.21 1.53 -10.69
C LEU A 615 -14.91 3.03 -10.63
N SER A 616 -15.01 3.65 -9.46
CA SER A 616 -14.95 5.11 -9.33
C SER A 616 -13.52 5.66 -9.39
N ALA A 617 -12.52 4.93 -8.90
CA ALA A 617 -11.11 5.30 -8.99
C ALA A 617 -10.60 5.50 -10.43
N PRO A 618 -10.73 4.53 -11.36
CA PRO A 618 -10.31 4.68 -12.76
C PRO A 618 -11.13 5.74 -13.52
N VAL A 619 -12.39 5.99 -13.13
CA VAL A 619 -13.18 7.12 -13.66
C VAL A 619 -12.54 8.46 -13.31
N TRP A 620 -12.15 8.65 -12.06
CA TRP A 620 -11.45 9.85 -11.62
C TRP A 620 -10.07 9.98 -12.26
N ALA A 621 -9.32 8.89 -12.35
CA ALA A 621 -8.01 8.86 -12.99
C ALA A 621 -8.11 9.24 -14.48
N ALA A 622 -9.13 8.76 -15.19
CA ALA A 622 -9.43 9.15 -16.57
C ALA A 622 -9.74 10.65 -16.70
N PHE A 623 -10.48 11.24 -15.76
CA PHE A 623 -10.78 12.68 -15.78
C PHE A 623 -9.51 13.52 -15.60
N LEU A 624 -8.63 13.14 -14.68
CA LEU A 624 -7.36 13.83 -14.47
C LEU A 624 -6.42 13.67 -15.68
N THR A 625 -6.44 12.50 -16.32
CA THR A 625 -5.69 12.26 -17.56
C THR A 625 -6.13 13.22 -18.67
N LEU A 626 -7.44 13.39 -18.87
CA LEU A 626 -7.99 14.35 -19.84
C LEU A 626 -7.67 15.81 -19.46
N VAL A 627 -7.70 16.16 -18.18
CA VAL A 627 -7.29 17.50 -17.71
C VAL A 627 -5.81 17.75 -17.98
N ASN A 628 -4.94 16.76 -17.72
CA ASN A 628 -3.52 16.86 -17.99
C ASN A 628 -3.25 17.03 -19.49
N GLU A 629 -4.02 16.39 -20.36
CA GLU A 629 -3.92 16.57 -21.80
C GLU A 629 -4.15 18.03 -22.22
N GLU A 630 -5.20 18.66 -21.70
CA GLU A 630 -5.49 20.08 -21.93
C GLU A 630 -4.43 21.00 -21.33
N ARG A 631 -3.90 20.66 -20.14
CA ARG A 631 -2.79 21.41 -19.51
C ARG A 631 -1.52 21.34 -20.35
N ILE A 632 -1.15 20.15 -20.82
CA ILE A 632 0.03 19.92 -21.68
C ILE A 632 -0.13 20.67 -23.00
N ALA A 633 -1.32 20.62 -23.61
CA ALA A 633 -1.61 21.38 -24.83
C ALA A 633 -1.48 22.90 -24.63
N ALA A 634 -1.76 23.39 -23.40
CA ALA A 634 -1.56 24.77 -23.00
C ALA A 634 -0.11 25.10 -22.56
N GLY A 635 0.82 24.15 -22.66
CA GLY A 635 2.23 24.31 -22.26
C GLY A 635 2.45 24.32 -20.74
N LYS A 636 1.52 23.74 -19.97
CA LYS A 636 1.58 23.63 -18.50
C LYS A 636 2.02 22.22 -18.08
N GLY A 637 2.54 22.11 -16.86
CA GLY A 637 2.79 20.82 -16.21
C GLY A 637 1.48 20.11 -15.83
N THR A 638 1.58 18.84 -15.44
CA THR A 638 0.46 18.03 -14.94
C THR A 638 -0.10 18.58 -13.63
N VAL A 639 -1.23 18.03 -13.17
CA VAL A 639 -1.88 18.48 -11.92
C VAL A 639 -1.20 17.99 -10.64
N GLY A 640 -0.43 16.89 -10.70
CA GLY A 640 0.29 16.33 -9.55
C GLY A 640 -0.59 16.00 -8.35
N PHE A 641 -0.05 16.16 -7.15
CA PHE A 641 -0.83 16.01 -5.92
C PHE A 641 -1.90 17.10 -5.82
N ILE A 642 -3.17 16.69 -5.88
CA ILE A 642 -4.31 17.56 -6.20
C ILE A 642 -5.19 17.88 -4.97
N ASN A 643 -5.08 17.14 -3.87
CA ASN A 643 -5.98 17.30 -2.72
C ASN A 643 -6.06 18.75 -2.20
N PRO A 644 -4.95 19.50 -2.00
CA PRO A 644 -5.02 20.88 -1.54
C PRO A 644 -5.86 21.79 -2.44
N VAL A 645 -5.76 21.61 -3.75
CA VAL A 645 -6.58 22.34 -4.73
C VAL A 645 -8.06 22.04 -4.54
N LEU A 646 -8.43 20.76 -4.42
CA LEU A 646 -9.84 20.36 -4.34
C LEU A 646 -10.51 20.85 -3.06
N TYR A 647 -9.82 20.72 -1.93
CA TYR A 647 -10.34 21.17 -0.64
C TYR A 647 -10.49 22.70 -0.55
N GLU A 648 -9.69 23.48 -1.29
CA GLU A 648 -9.87 24.93 -1.40
C GLU A 648 -11.03 25.33 -2.33
N ASN A 649 -11.51 24.44 -3.21
CA ASN A 649 -12.47 24.75 -4.26
C ASN A 649 -13.64 23.74 -4.33
N PRO A 650 -14.40 23.53 -3.23
CA PRO A 650 -15.50 22.55 -3.19
C PRO A 650 -16.64 22.87 -4.18
N GLU A 651 -16.72 24.07 -4.74
CA GLU A 651 -17.77 24.48 -5.68
C GLU A 651 -17.67 23.82 -7.07
N VAL A 652 -16.57 23.11 -7.36
CA VAL A 652 -16.41 22.31 -8.58
C VAL A 652 -17.09 20.95 -8.48
N PHE A 653 -17.67 20.61 -7.34
CA PHE A 653 -18.32 19.33 -7.11
C PHE A 653 -19.85 19.41 -7.10
N HIS A 654 -20.47 18.25 -7.30
CA HIS A 654 -21.84 17.94 -6.98
C HIS A 654 -21.86 17.29 -5.59
N ASP A 655 -22.30 18.06 -4.61
CA ASP A 655 -22.43 17.68 -3.21
C ASP A 655 -23.48 16.55 -3.04
N ILE A 656 -23.08 15.44 -2.41
CA ILE A 656 -23.91 14.26 -2.21
C ILE A 656 -24.38 14.26 -0.76
N THR A 657 -25.67 14.49 -0.54
CA THR A 657 -26.19 14.71 0.83
C THR A 657 -27.22 13.66 1.25
N ASN A 658 -27.23 12.50 0.59
CA ASN A 658 -28.22 11.45 0.86
C ASN A 658 -27.57 10.06 0.84
N GLY A 659 -27.85 9.31 1.89
CA GLY A 659 -27.33 7.97 2.14
C GLY A 659 -26.30 7.92 3.25
N SER A 660 -25.73 6.74 3.48
CA SER A 660 -24.76 6.45 4.54
C SER A 660 -23.85 5.30 4.12
N ASN A 661 -22.81 5.00 4.91
CA ASN A 661 -21.91 3.87 4.67
C ASN A 661 -21.92 2.83 5.81
N PRO A 662 -23.04 2.10 6.00
CA PRO A 662 -23.20 1.19 7.12
C PRO A 662 -22.23 0.01 7.07
N ASN A 663 -21.65 -0.34 8.21
CA ASN A 663 -21.04 -1.62 8.54
C ASN A 663 -20.98 -1.69 10.08
N CYS A 664 -20.32 -2.68 10.67
CA CYS A 664 -20.08 -2.73 12.10
C CYS A 664 -21.36 -2.78 12.95
N ASN A 665 -22.42 -3.39 12.42
CA ASN A 665 -23.77 -3.35 13.02
C ASN A 665 -24.26 -1.91 13.33
N SER A 666 -23.74 -0.92 12.60
CA SER A 666 -24.03 0.50 12.77
C SER A 666 -24.60 1.10 11.48
N GLY A 667 -25.17 2.29 11.58
CA GLY A 667 -25.60 3.06 10.41
C GLY A 667 -24.45 3.67 9.60
N GLY A 668 -23.21 3.57 10.10
CA GLY A 668 -22.05 4.27 9.56
C GLY A 668 -22.14 5.78 9.70
N PHE A 669 -21.30 6.49 8.95
CA PHE A 669 -21.44 7.93 8.77
C PHE A 669 -22.53 8.25 7.72
N VAL A 670 -23.02 9.49 7.72
CA VAL A 670 -24.07 9.93 6.81
C VAL A 670 -23.53 10.95 5.82
N ALA A 671 -24.00 10.87 4.58
CA ALA A 671 -23.72 11.87 3.57
C ALA A 671 -24.37 13.21 3.98
N ALA A 672 -23.64 14.31 3.89
CA ALA A 672 -24.03 15.59 4.48
C ALA A 672 -23.59 16.76 3.59
N LYS A 673 -24.02 17.98 3.93
CA LYS A 673 -23.63 19.15 3.16
C LYS A 673 -22.13 19.42 3.31
N GLY A 674 -21.41 19.49 2.19
CA GLY A 674 -19.97 19.77 2.17
C GLY A 674 -19.17 18.47 2.11
N TRP A 675 -18.01 18.43 2.77
CA TRP A 675 -17.26 17.18 2.86
C TRP A 675 -17.91 16.24 3.89
N ASP A 676 -18.02 14.97 3.55
CA ASP A 676 -18.41 13.90 4.47
C ASP A 676 -17.56 12.62 4.27
N PRO A 677 -17.44 11.76 5.30
CA PRO A 677 -16.69 10.51 5.22
C PRO A 677 -17.50 9.37 4.56
N VAL A 678 -18.33 9.70 3.56
CA VAL A 678 -19.06 8.75 2.70
C VAL A 678 -18.72 8.98 1.23
N SER A 679 -18.76 10.25 0.81
CA SER A 679 -18.61 10.69 -0.58
C SER A 679 -17.57 11.80 -0.77
N GLY A 680 -16.90 12.21 0.30
CA GLY A 680 -15.88 13.23 0.27
C GLY A 680 -16.46 14.59 -0.08
N LEU A 681 -15.78 15.33 -0.97
CA LEU A 681 -16.27 16.60 -1.53
C LEU A 681 -17.44 16.39 -2.52
N GLY A 682 -17.82 15.15 -2.80
CA GLY A 682 -18.83 14.76 -3.77
C GLY A 682 -18.25 14.40 -5.15
N SER A 683 -19.10 14.43 -6.17
CA SER A 683 -18.73 14.00 -7.52
C SER A 683 -18.35 15.16 -8.44
N PRO A 684 -17.47 14.98 -9.43
CA PRO A 684 -16.90 16.11 -10.16
C PRO A 684 -17.91 16.73 -11.14
N ASN A 685 -17.97 18.07 -11.17
CA ASN A 685 -18.47 18.76 -12.35
C ASN A 685 -17.30 18.98 -13.32
N TYR A 686 -17.11 18.07 -14.29
CA TYR A 686 -15.92 18.06 -15.14
C TYR A 686 -15.60 19.42 -15.80
N PRO A 687 -16.56 20.18 -16.38
CA PRO A 687 -16.26 21.49 -16.95
C PRO A 687 -15.74 22.53 -15.94
N LYS A 688 -16.26 22.52 -14.70
CA LYS A 688 -15.76 23.40 -13.64
C LYS A 688 -14.38 22.95 -13.16
N LEU A 689 -14.19 21.64 -12.98
CA LEU A 689 -12.93 21.04 -12.59
C LEU A 689 -11.83 21.36 -13.61
N LEU A 690 -12.08 21.12 -14.90
CA LEU A 690 -11.17 21.46 -15.99
C LEU A 690 -10.82 22.94 -15.99
N LYS A 691 -11.82 23.83 -15.86
CA LYS A 691 -11.57 25.27 -15.80
C LYS A 691 -10.71 25.67 -14.60
N LEU A 692 -10.97 25.11 -13.43
CA LEU A 692 -10.17 25.34 -12.23
C LEU A 692 -8.73 24.88 -12.47
N LEU A 693 -8.55 23.64 -12.87
CA LEU A 693 -7.23 23.03 -13.02
C LEU A 693 -6.44 23.66 -14.16
N LEU A 694 -7.05 24.14 -15.25
CA LEU A 694 -6.38 24.93 -16.28
C LEU A 694 -5.97 26.34 -15.81
N SER A 695 -6.66 26.89 -14.81
CA SER A 695 -6.35 28.23 -14.29
C SER A 695 -5.13 28.27 -13.38
N LEU A 696 -4.74 27.11 -12.84
CA LEU A 696 -3.54 26.97 -12.02
C LEU A 696 -2.29 27.20 -12.88
N PRO A 697 -1.19 27.71 -12.29
CA PRO A 697 0.07 28.01 -12.99
C PRO A 697 0.51 26.96 -14.02
#